data_AF-A0A072VMV0-F1
#
_entry.id   AF-A0A072VMV0-F1
#
_cell.length_a   1.000
_cell.length_b   1.000
_cell.length_c   1.000
_cell.angle_alpha   90.00
_cell.angle_beta   90.00
_cell.angle_gamma   90.00
#
_symmetry.space_group_name_H-M   'P 1'
#
loop_
_entity.id
_entity.type
_entity.pdbx_description
1 polymer ?
#
loop_
_entity_poly.entity_id
_entity_poly.type
_entity_poly.pdbx_seq_one_letter_code
_entity_poly.pdbx_strand_id
1 'polypeptide(L)'
;MSKRSKHTHDSDYEYYESRYYEDLKDDYYKDKLKISDSKYRCPFCYNKDYYSLSDVLRHASRMLGDSRETDKEIAKHSALKMYIQRYLDVKADRIRLPDVRIASDKVPGVSIASDKTVNLSIADEKSRLMNVDKGQLAKVNVVDDELFVWPWMVILANNVTNFDPKSGKYIGKNHKKIKEELIMKGFQPIRVTALWNPRGQTPFAIVEFGKEWDGFHNAMKLERSFQAEHCGKRDYLGLRKQELGDRLFGWMARRDDYNLKDVVGKHLKGNGDLKTVSGKEAEDTRKAKTLVFGLANTLKQKTDELEHTASKYDEANAFLRKVMDQKEKMLEAFNEEISKMRQVEREYQEKVSKDHEIARQELETRRNELKSREKDLQKRQADNLNERNKLYLEKKNNEMAIEEQQKADEKMMSLAEEHKKEKEKLHKKIHDLERGLDAKQALELEIERLKGAFQVMNHIGETDLEEKKKLEEIKMELQEKEEELEGVEDLQQTLVVQERKTNDELQDARKKLISWIGCPKKAPRAIISVKRMGELEIKPFLEAAKRKFSDEVNEKKATKAQLREKWQLKAIEWCSTWDDCLKDPSWHPFKVVTDKDGKSKEISDGEDEKLKSLKDEFGDEVHDAVATALKELNECNPSGRYPIPELWNFREGRKATLKEGVSHLIRQWKLNKGKKTY
;
A
#
# COMPACT_ATOMS: atom_id res chain seq x y z
N MET A 1 39.46 38.94 9.47
CA MET A 1 40.56 38.25 8.77
C MET A 1 40.21 36.77 8.76
N SER A 2 40.03 36.02 7.68
CA SER A 2 40.65 36.04 6.35
C SER A 2 39.62 35.59 5.30
N LYS A 3 39.31 36.45 4.32
CA LYS A 3 38.69 36.05 3.05
C LYS A 3 39.76 35.29 2.26
N ARG A 4 39.73 33.95 2.27
CA ARG A 4 40.52 33.16 1.32
C ARG A 4 39.82 33.19 -0.05
N SER A 5 40.63 33.47 -1.06
CA SER A 5 40.33 33.68 -2.47
C SER A 5 39.34 32.67 -3.05
N LYS A 6 38.23 33.16 -3.62
CA LYS A 6 37.29 32.40 -4.48
C LYS A 6 37.71 32.40 -5.96
N HIS A 7 38.87 32.98 -6.30
CA HIS A 7 39.27 33.21 -7.70
C HIS A 7 40.31 32.22 -8.23
N THR A 8 40.67 31.18 -7.48
CA THR A 8 41.64 30.15 -7.89
C THR A 8 41.04 28.75 -8.03
N HIS A 9 39.77 28.54 -7.64
CA HIS A 9 39.16 27.20 -7.62
C HIS A 9 38.58 26.81 -8.99
N ASP A 10 37.91 27.74 -9.68
CA ASP A 10 37.34 27.48 -11.03
C ASP A 10 38.43 27.24 -12.10
N SER A 11 39.58 27.93 -12.00
CA SER A 11 40.67 27.75 -12.96
C SER A 11 41.32 26.38 -12.87
N ASP A 12 41.40 25.81 -11.66
CA ASP A 12 42.00 24.50 -11.44
C ASP A 12 41.06 23.39 -11.90
N TYR A 13 39.74 23.53 -11.68
CA TYR A 13 38.74 22.59 -12.17
C TYR A 13 38.73 22.49 -13.71
N GLU A 14 38.64 23.62 -14.42
CA GLU A 14 38.65 23.65 -15.89
C GLU A 14 39.98 23.12 -16.46
N TYR A 15 41.10 23.40 -15.79
CA TYR A 15 42.41 22.87 -16.15
C TYR A 15 42.46 21.34 -16.03
N TYR A 16 42.01 20.77 -14.90
CA TYR A 16 42.00 19.32 -14.72
C TYR A 16 40.99 18.63 -15.65
N GLU A 17 39.80 19.20 -15.86
CA GLU A 17 38.78 18.64 -16.75
C GLU A 17 39.30 18.56 -18.18
N SER A 18 39.87 19.66 -18.69
CA SER A 18 40.46 19.72 -20.03
C SER A 18 41.63 18.74 -20.19
N ARG A 19 42.53 18.67 -19.19
CA ARG A 19 43.68 17.76 -19.21
C ARG A 19 43.27 16.30 -19.25
N TYR A 20 42.40 15.87 -18.34
CA TYR A 20 41.95 14.47 -18.30
C TYR A 20 41.07 14.10 -19.49
N TYR A 21 40.37 15.07 -20.08
CA TYR A 21 39.60 14.86 -21.31
C TYR A 21 40.50 14.59 -22.53
N GLU A 22 41.60 15.33 -22.68
CA GLU A 22 42.59 15.04 -23.73
C GLU A 22 43.34 13.73 -23.44
N ASP A 23 43.70 13.43 -22.18
CA ASP A 23 44.31 12.13 -21.85
C ASP A 23 43.39 10.92 -22.20
N LEU A 24 42.06 11.08 -22.10
CA LEU A 24 41.09 10.06 -22.50
C LEU A 24 41.00 9.90 -24.03
N LYS A 25 41.35 10.94 -24.78
CA LYS A 25 41.27 11.01 -26.25
C LYS A 25 42.54 10.49 -26.93
N ASP A 26 43.70 10.64 -26.29
CA ASP A 26 45.00 10.14 -26.76
C ASP A 26 45.21 8.64 -26.48
N ASP A 27 44.13 7.85 -26.38
CA ASP A 27 44.09 6.40 -26.14
C ASP A 27 44.75 5.90 -24.83
N TYR A 28 45.35 6.77 -24.00
CA TYR A 28 46.06 6.39 -22.76
C TYR A 28 45.21 5.62 -21.73
N TYR A 29 43.90 5.86 -21.70
CA TYR A 29 42.95 5.22 -20.78
C TYR A 29 41.96 4.25 -21.45
N LYS A 30 42.05 4.04 -22.76
CA LYS A 30 41.06 3.26 -23.53
C LYS A 30 41.00 1.80 -23.10
N ASP A 31 42.17 1.17 -22.94
CA ASP A 31 42.30 -0.22 -22.47
C ASP A 31 41.93 -0.39 -20.98
N LYS A 32 41.85 0.72 -20.23
CA LYS A 32 41.40 0.74 -18.83
C LYS A 32 39.89 0.94 -18.70
N LEU A 33 39.26 1.55 -19.71
CA LEU A 33 37.83 1.85 -19.73
C LEU A 33 36.98 0.66 -20.20
N LYS A 34 37.45 -0.06 -21.25
CA LYS A 34 36.80 -1.27 -21.77
C LYS A 34 37.69 -2.49 -21.51
N ILE A 35 37.31 -3.31 -20.53
CA ILE A 35 38.06 -4.52 -20.14
C ILE A 35 37.69 -5.70 -21.06
N SER A 36 36.43 -5.81 -21.45
CA SER A 36 35.93 -6.76 -22.44
C SER A 36 34.71 -6.20 -23.17
N ASP A 37 34.18 -6.91 -24.18
CA ASP A 37 33.00 -6.46 -24.93
C ASP A 37 31.73 -6.26 -24.08
N SER A 38 31.70 -6.84 -22.87
CA SER A 38 30.58 -6.75 -21.92
C SER A 38 30.96 -6.17 -20.55
N LYS A 39 32.19 -5.67 -20.38
CA LYS A 39 32.67 -5.12 -19.10
C LYS A 39 33.46 -3.82 -19.28
N TYR A 40 33.04 -2.82 -18.53
CA TYR A 40 33.65 -1.49 -18.47
C TYR A 40 34.10 -1.16 -17.05
N ARG A 41 35.10 -0.29 -16.90
CA ARG A 41 35.59 0.16 -15.59
C ARG A 41 35.90 1.65 -15.64
N CYS A 42 35.62 2.37 -14.55
CA CYS A 42 36.06 3.75 -14.42
C CYS A 42 37.60 3.80 -14.30
N PRO A 43 38.33 4.50 -15.17
CA PRO A 43 39.80 4.57 -15.10
C PRO A 43 40.33 5.31 -13.86
N PHE A 44 39.46 6.04 -13.16
CA PHE A 44 39.80 6.92 -12.04
C PHE A 44 39.42 6.35 -10.67
N CYS A 45 38.61 5.28 -10.63
CA CYS A 45 38.14 4.64 -9.40
C CYS A 45 38.61 3.18 -9.29
N TYR A 46 38.93 2.73 -8.09
CA TYR A 46 39.38 1.35 -7.88
C TYR A 46 38.20 0.34 -7.83
N ASN A 47 38.36 -0.74 -8.60
CA ASN A 47 37.65 -2.03 -8.52
C ASN A 47 36.11 -1.99 -8.44
N LYS A 48 35.48 -1.37 -9.44
CA LYS A 48 34.08 -1.67 -9.75
C LYS A 48 33.90 -1.87 -11.25
N ASP A 49 33.47 -3.08 -11.61
CA ASP A 49 33.16 -3.44 -12.99
C ASP A 49 31.69 -3.12 -13.28
N TYR A 50 31.45 -2.63 -14.49
CA TYR A 50 30.14 -2.22 -14.98
C TYR A 50 29.80 -3.02 -16.23
N TYR A 51 28.56 -3.46 -16.37
CA TYR A 51 28.12 -4.29 -17.50
C TYR A 51 27.69 -3.46 -18.72
N SER A 52 27.53 -2.15 -18.56
CA SER A 52 27.21 -1.23 -19.65
C SER A 52 27.95 0.10 -19.53
N LEU A 53 28.19 0.74 -20.66
CA LEU A 53 28.73 2.10 -20.72
C LEU A 53 27.81 3.13 -20.03
N SER A 54 26.49 2.88 -20.08
CA SER A 54 25.47 3.65 -19.35
C SER A 54 25.66 3.59 -17.83
N ASP A 55 26.12 2.45 -17.29
CA ASP A 55 26.40 2.32 -15.86
C ASP A 55 27.64 3.11 -15.44
N VAL A 56 28.67 3.14 -16.28
CA VAL A 56 29.87 3.98 -16.07
C VAL A 56 29.50 5.46 -16.13
N LEU A 57 28.66 5.86 -17.08
CA LEU A 57 28.17 7.24 -17.21
C LEU A 57 27.34 7.66 -15.98
N ARG A 58 26.51 6.75 -15.46
CA ARG A 58 25.75 6.97 -14.22
C ARG A 58 26.65 7.06 -13.00
N HIS A 59 27.72 6.27 -12.93
CA HIS A 59 28.74 6.39 -11.89
C HIS A 59 29.46 7.74 -11.96
N ALA A 60 29.97 8.14 -13.13
CA ALA A 60 30.63 9.43 -13.32
C ALA A 60 29.71 10.61 -12.94
N SER A 61 28.42 10.54 -13.31
CA SER A 61 27.44 11.58 -12.97
C SER A 61 27.14 11.67 -11.46
N ARG A 62 27.26 10.57 -10.71
CA ARG A 62 27.09 10.58 -9.25
C ARG A 62 28.29 11.21 -8.55
N MET A 63 29.50 11.00 -9.07
CA MET A 63 30.73 11.60 -8.53
C MET A 63 30.74 13.13 -8.68
N LEU A 64 30.07 13.68 -9.71
CA LEU A 64 29.89 15.12 -9.86
C LEU A 64 29.03 15.79 -8.77
N GLY A 65 28.21 15.00 -8.06
CA GLY A 65 27.32 15.49 -7.00
C GLY A 65 27.81 15.18 -5.59
N ASP A 66 28.98 14.56 -5.42
CA ASP A 66 29.48 14.17 -4.11
C ASP A 66 30.30 15.29 -3.47
N SER A 67 29.72 15.96 -2.46
CA SER A 67 30.35 17.06 -1.72
C SER A 67 31.62 16.70 -0.92
N ARG A 68 32.02 15.42 -0.89
CA ARG A 68 33.21 14.93 -0.18
C ARG A 68 34.44 14.79 -1.07
N GLU A 69 34.27 14.86 -2.40
CA GLU A 69 35.35 14.67 -3.35
C GLU A 69 36.10 15.98 -3.66
N THR A 70 37.38 15.86 -3.99
CA THR A 70 38.19 17.04 -4.37
C THR A 70 37.83 17.52 -5.77
N ASP A 71 38.01 18.81 -6.07
CA ASP A 71 37.78 19.37 -7.41
C ASP A 71 38.51 18.61 -8.52
N LYS A 72 39.68 18.06 -8.22
CA LYS A 72 40.43 17.20 -9.14
C LYS A 72 39.71 15.87 -9.42
N GLU A 73 39.07 15.26 -8.42
CA GLU A 73 38.29 14.04 -8.61
C GLU A 73 36.97 14.30 -9.33
N ILE A 74 36.32 15.43 -9.06
CA ILE A 74 35.11 15.88 -9.78
C ILE A 74 35.47 16.13 -11.26
N ALA A 75 36.55 16.85 -11.53
CA ALA A 75 37.03 17.15 -12.88
C ALA A 75 37.37 15.89 -13.70
N LYS A 76 38.02 14.87 -13.09
CA LYS A 76 38.26 13.57 -13.75
C LYS A 76 36.98 12.88 -14.20
N HIS A 77 35.96 12.86 -13.34
CA HIS A 77 34.69 12.21 -13.65
C HIS A 77 33.83 13.04 -14.61
N SER A 78 33.98 14.37 -14.62
CA SER A 78 33.38 15.24 -15.63
C SER A 78 33.98 15.00 -17.01
N ALA A 79 35.31 14.95 -17.09
CA ALA A 79 36.04 14.59 -18.31
C ALA A 79 35.62 13.21 -18.84
N LEU A 80 35.50 12.20 -17.96
CA LEU A 80 35.02 10.87 -18.34
C LEU A 80 33.60 10.90 -18.91
N LYS A 81 32.70 11.64 -18.28
CA LYS A 81 31.31 11.80 -18.73
C LYS A 81 31.26 12.45 -20.12
N MET A 82 32.00 13.54 -20.32
CA MET A 82 32.09 14.21 -21.63
C MET A 82 32.67 13.29 -22.70
N TYR A 83 33.70 12.53 -22.37
CA TYR A 83 34.34 11.59 -23.30
C TYR A 83 33.36 10.49 -23.72
N ILE A 84 32.70 9.85 -22.75
CA ILE A 84 31.69 8.82 -23.02
C ILE A 84 30.56 9.40 -23.89
N GLN A 85 30.01 10.56 -23.54
CA GLN A 85 28.89 11.15 -24.29
C GLN A 85 29.24 11.56 -25.73
N ARG A 86 30.51 11.88 -26.00
CA ARG A 86 30.95 12.42 -27.29
C ARG A 86 31.59 11.39 -28.21
N TYR A 87 32.28 10.40 -27.66
CA TYR A 87 33.10 9.46 -28.44
C TYR A 87 32.71 7.99 -28.30
N LEU A 88 32.03 7.61 -27.21
CA LEU A 88 31.62 6.23 -27.00
C LEU A 88 30.10 6.13 -27.08
N ASP A 89 29.62 5.47 -28.13
CA ASP A 89 28.22 5.52 -28.49
C ASP A 89 27.33 4.83 -27.44
N VAL A 90 26.75 5.62 -26.53
CA VAL A 90 25.67 5.19 -25.63
C VAL A 90 24.34 5.08 -26.41
N LYS A 91 24.33 5.42 -27.71
CA LYS A 91 23.13 5.55 -28.53
C LYS A 91 22.96 4.38 -29.51
N ALA A 92 22.57 3.23 -28.97
CA ALA A 92 21.48 2.49 -29.62
C ALA A 92 20.14 3.26 -29.53
N ASP A 93 20.07 4.38 -28.81
CA ASP A 93 18.94 5.31 -28.79
C ASP A 93 19.37 6.76 -29.07
N ARG A 94 18.78 7.35 -30.11
CA ARG A 94 18.86 8.75 -30.60
C ARG A 94 19.78 9.01 -31.80
N ILE A 95 19.24 8.66 -32.97
CA ILE A 95 19.21 9.40 -34.25
C ILE A 95 20.24 10.54 -34.39
N ARG A 96 21.11 10.36 -35.39
CA ARG A 96 22.15 11.26 -35.90
C ARG A 96 21.57 12.61 -36.35
N LEU A 97 22.24 13.71 -36.01
CA LEU A 97 22.17 14.97 -36.73
C LEU A 97 23.58 15.27 -37.28
N PRO A 98 23.72 15.70 -38.55
CA PRO A 98 25.02 15.98 -39.14
C PRO A 98 25.56 17.36 -38.73
N ASP A 99 26.88 17.42 -38.57
CA ASP A 99 27.68 18.61 -38.26
C ASP A 99 27.56 19.70 -39.34
N VAL A 100 27.25 20.92 -38.91
CA VAL A 100 27.58 22.15 -39.64
C VAL A 100 28.39 23.04 -38.72
N ARG A 101 29.67 23.21 -39.05
CA ARG A 101 30.57 24.16 -38.37
C ARG A 101 30.20 25.58 -38.80
N ILE A 102 29.76 26.41 -37.86
CA ILE A 102 29.64 27.86 -38.05
C ILE A 102 30.82 28.51 -37.35
N ALA A 103 31.69 29.13 -38.15
CA ALA A 103 32.72 30.03 -37.68
C ALA A 103 32.07 31.27 -37.03
N SER A 104 32.57 31.64 -35.86
CA SER A 104 32.16 32.84 -35.15
C SER A 104 32.81 34.07 -35.77
N ASP A 105 32.06 34.86 -36.52
CA ASP A 105 32.39 36.26 -36.81
C ASP A 105 31.36 37.18 -36.15
N LYS A 106 31.89 38.15 -35.40
CA LYS A 106 31.15 39.22 -34.74
C LYS A 106 30.51 40.13 -35.79
N VAL A 107 29.22 40.43 -35.65
CA VAL A 107 28.58 41.60 -36.29
C VAL A 107 27.75 42.37 -35.25
N PRO A 108 27.78 43.72 -35.23
CA PRO A 108 27.04 44.54 -34.28
C PRO A 108 25.54 44.57 -34.60
N GLY A 109 24.74 44.77 -33.54
CA GLY A 109 23.29 44.86 -33.63
C GLY A 109 22.82 46.01 -34.52
N VAL A 110 21.92 45.69 -35.45
CA VAL A 110 21.03 46.62 -36.13
C VAL A 110 19.62 46.05 -36.03
N SER A 111 18.73 46.81 -35.38
CA SER A 111 17.31 46.52 -35.26
C SER A 111 16.63 46.68 -36.62
N ILE A 112 15.91 45.65 -37.08
CA ILE A 112 15.06 45.73 -38.27
C ILE A 112 13.64 46.05 -37.81
N ALA A 113 13.21 47.29 -38.08
CA ALA A 113 11.80 47.63 -38.18
C ALA A 113 11.27 47.10 -39.52
N SER A 114 10.10 46.45 -39.47
CA SER A 114 9.39 45.97 -40.65
C SER A 114 8.68 47.13 -41.35
N ASP A 115 9.09 47.49 -42.56
CA ASP A 115 8.27 48.30 -43.46
C ASP A 115 8.03 47.53 -44.77
N LYS A 116 6.81 46.99 -44.87
CA LYS A 116 6.21 46.45 -46.09
C LYS A 116 5.58 47.61 -46.87
N THR A 117 6.37 48.37 -47.64
CA THR A 117 5.78 49.43 -48.50
C THR A 117 6.56 49.78 -49.77
N VAL A 118 7.67 49.12 -50.12
CA VAL A 118 8.54 49.60 -51.23
C VAL A 118 8.43 48.76 -52.52
N ASN A 119 7.63 47.70 -52.57
CA ASN A 119 7.56 46.81 -53.75
C ASN A 119 6.49 47.18 -54.80
N LEU A 120 6.05 48.44 -54.87
CA LEU A 120 5.14 48.91 -55.94
C LEU A 120 5.68 50.06 -56.81
N SER A 121 6.88 50.58 -56.58
CA SER A 121 7.41 51.72 -57.35
C SER A 121 8.42 51.37 -58.45
N ILE A 122 8.99 50.15 -58.46
CA ILE A 122 10.06 49.78 -59.41
C ILE A 122 9.50 49.46 -60.82
N ALA A 123 8.22 49.07 -60.91
CA ALA A 123 7.57 48.79 -62.20
C ALA A 123 7.19 50.07 -62.97
N ASP A 124 6.90 51.17 -62.27
CA ASP A 124 6.40 52.42 -62.88
C ASP A 124 7.52 53.30 -63.46
N GLU A 125 8.77 53.07 -63.05
CA GLU A 125 9.93 53.85 -63.49
C GLU A 125 10.58 53.27 -64.77
N LYS A 126 10.28 52.01 -65.10
CA LYS A 126 10.68 51.38 -66.39
C LYS A 126 9.99 52.04 -67.60
N SER A 127 8.83 52.69 -67.40
CA SER A 127 8.08 53.34 -68.49
C SER A 127 8.58 54.76 -68.83
N ARG A 128 9.28 55.45 -67.91
CA ARG A 128 9.71 56.86 -68.13
C ARG A 128 11.10 57.05 -68.75
N LEU A 129 11.91 55.99 -68.84
CA LEU A 129 13.26 56.06 -69.42
C LEU A 129 13.36 55.66 -70.90
N MET A 130 12.25 55.26 -71.53
CA MET A 130 12.17 55.02 -72.98
C MET A 130 11.32 56.09 -73.67
N ASN A 131 11.74 57.35 -73.59
CA ASN A 131 11.34 58.40 -74.53
C ASN A 131 12.33 59.57 -74.41
N VAL A 132 13.51 59.40 -74.99
CA VAL A 132 14.32 60.56 -75.40
C VAL A 132 14.17 60.65 -76.90
N ASP A 133 13.21 61.49 -77.30
CA ASP A 133 12.93 61.84 -78.68
C ASP A 133 14.22 62.15 -79.45
N LYS A 134 14.30 61.58 -80.66
CA LYS A 134 15.19 62.03 -81.72
C LYS A 134 14.76 63.45 -82.13
N GLY A 135 15.17 64.44 -81.35
CA GLY A 135 15.09 65.85 -81.72
C GLY A 135 15.95 66.09 -82.96
N GLN A 136 15.27 66.39 -84.06
CA GLN A 136 15.85 66.84 -85.33
C GLN A 136 16.95 67.88 -85.10
N LEU A 137 18.15 67.58 -85.61
CA LEU A 137 19.16 68.62 -85.83
C LEU A 137 18.57 69.65 -86.79
N ALA A 138 18.15 70.78 -86.24
CA ALA A 138 18.02 72.00 -87.02
C ALA A 138 19.40 72.30 -87.61
N LYS A 139 19.50 72.27 -88.94
CA LYS A 139 20.63 72.83 -89.68
C LYS A 139 20.70 74.32 -89.33
N VAL A 140 21.53 74.67 -88.36
CA VAL A 140 21.96 76.06 -88.18
C VAL A 140 22.94 76.35 -89.31
N ASN A 141 22.60 77.35 -90.10
CA ASN A 141 23.44 77.89 -91.17
C ASN A 141 24.85 78.11 -90.66
N VAL A 142 25.83 77.52 -91.34
CA VAL A 142 27.27 77.76 -91.13
C VAL A 142 27.56 79.21 -91.55
N VAL A 143 27.30 80.14 -90.65
CA VAL A 143 28.02 81.42 -90.61
C VAL A 143 29.42 81.06 -90.14
N ASP A 144 30.44 81.41 -90.92
CA ASP A 144 31.86 81.07 -90.72
C ASP A 144 32.24 81.06 -89.23
N ASP A 145 32.31 79.84 -88.67
CA ASP A 145 32.42 79.61 -87.23
C ASP A 145 33.79 80.13 -86.80
N GLU A 146 33.80 81.16 -85.98
CA GLU A 146 35.01 81.94 -85.76
C GLU A 146 36.07 81.08 -85.06
N LEU A 147 37.27 81.05 -85.66
CA LEU A 147 38.39 80.25 -85.16
C LEU A 147 39.21 81.06 -84.16
N PHE A 148 39.31 80.52 -82.96
CA PHE A 148 40.09 81.05 -81.86
C PHE A 148 41.31 80.18 -81.60
N VAL A 149 42.38 80.77 -81.09
CA VAL A 149 43.52 79.99 -80.59
C VAL A 149 43.12 79.31 -79.28
N TRP A 150 43.35 78.00 -79.19
CA TRP A 150 43.13 77.14 -78.02
C TRP A 150 44.46 76.50 -77.58
N PRO A 151 44.91 76.62 -76.32
CA PRO A 151 44.28 77.27 -75.17
C PRO A 151 43.91 78.74 -75.43
N TRP A 152 42.87 79.24 -74.79
CA TRP A 152 42.29 80.56 -75.08
C TRP A 152 43.29 81.67 -74.78
N MET A 153 43.63 82.49 -75.78
CA MET A 153 44.65 83.53 -75.69
C MET A 153 44.14 84.90 -76.11
N VAL A 154 44.58 85.95 -75.41
CA VAL A 154 44.32 87.37 -75.71
C VAL A 154 45.64 88.05 -76.03
N ILE A 155 45.68 88.79 -77.14
CA ILE A 155 46.82 89.60 -77.55
C ILE A 155 46.66 90.98 -76.92
N LEU A 156 47.70 91.44 -76.24
CA LEU A 156 47.85 92.81 -75.77
C LEU A 156 48.85 93.54 -76.66
N ALA A 157 48.49 94.71 -77.17
CA ALA A 157 49.34 95.56 -77.98
C ALA A 157 49.66 96.88 -77.26
N ASN A 158 50.65 97.60 -77.80
CA ASN A 158 51.24 98.80 -77.21
C ASN A 158 51.93 98.57 -75.85
N ASN A 159 52.64 97.44 -75.73
CA ASN A 159 53.32 97.01 -74.52
C ASN A 159 54.72 97.64 -74.31
N VAL A 160 55.27 98.34 -75.31
CA VAL A 160 56.61 98.95 -75.22
C VAL A 160 56.52 100.35 -74.63
N THR A 161 57.35 100.65 -73.63
CA THR A 161 57.30 101.91 -72.89
C THR A 161 58.44 102.85 -73.24
N ASN A 162 59.67 102.35 -73.40
CA ASN A 162 60.85 103.20 -73.64
C ASN A 162 61.90 102.47 -74.49
N PHE A 163 62.72 103.25 -75.20
CA PHE A 163 63.96 102.77 -75.82
C PHE A 163 65.11 103.02 -74.85
N ASP A 164 65.86 101.98 -74.50
CA ASP A 164 67.06 102.14 -73.67
C ASP A 164 68.27 102.46 -74.56
N PRO A 165 68.79 103.71 -74.53
CA PRO A 165 69.90 104.13 -75.38
C PRO A 165 71.19 103.37 -75.07
N LYS A 166 71.34 102.81 -73.86
CA LYS A 166 72.55 102.09 -73.45
C LYS A 166 72.60 100.67 -74.01
N SER A 167 71.47 99.96 -74.02
CA SER A 167 71.39 98.60 -74.54
C SER A 167 70.99 98.52 -76.02
N GLY A 168 70.51 99.63 -76.60
CA GLY A 168 70.01 99.68 -77.97
C GLY A 168 68.72 98.88 -78.18
N LYS A 169 68.02 98.54 -77.08
CA LYS A 169 66.83 97.67 -77.09
C LYS A 169 65.59 98.40 -76.59
N TYR A 170 64.44 98.00 -77.12
CA TYR A 170 63.15 98.41 -76.60
C TYR A 170 62.81 97.67 -75.31
N ILE A 171 62.37 98.41 -74.29
CA ILE A 171 61.90 97.89 -73.00
C ILE A 171 60.41 98.19 -72.88
N GLY A 172 59.63 97.15 -72.58
CA GLY A 172 58.19 97.25 -72.36
C GLY A 172 57.76 97.04 -70.92
N LYS A 173 56.44 97.03 -70.71
CA LYS A 173 55.86 96.81 -69.39
C LYS A 173 56.21 95.39 -68.92
N ASN A 174 56.45 95.26 -67.61
CA ASN A 174 56.76 93.98 -66.98
C ASN A 174 55.54 93.05 -67.06
N HIS A 175 55.71 91.88 -67.67
CA HIS A 175 54.63 90.90 -67.86
C HIS A 175 54.01 90.40 -66.53
N LYS A 176 54.78 90.36 -65.43
CA LYS A 176 54.25 90.01 -64.09
C LYS A 176 53.29 91.11 -63.58
N LYS A 177 53.68 92.37 -63.76
CA LYS A 177 52.86 93.52 -63.39
C LYS A 177 51.56 93.57 -64.19
N ILE A 178 51.62 93.27 -65.49
CA ILE A 178 50.41 93.14 -66.33
C ILE A 178 49.51 92.02 -65.81
N LYS A 179 50.08 90.86 -65.47
CA LYS A 179 49.32 89.73 -64.91
C LYS A 179 48.62 90.12 -63.61
N GLU A 180 49.31 90.77 -62.69
CA GLU A 180 48.76 91.26 -61.42
C GLU A 180 47.64 92.29 -61.64
N GLU A 181 47.82 93.24 -62.57
CA GLU A 181 46.79 94.23 -62.90
C GLU A 181 45.52 93.57 -63.47
N LEU A 182 45.67 92.59 -64.37
CA LEU A 182 44.55 91.83 -64.90
C LEU A 182 43.82 91.05 -63.81
N ILE A 183 44.55 90.47 -62.85
CA ILE A 183 43.96 89.81 -61.68
C ILE A 183 43.18 90.80 -60.82
N MET A 184 43.74 91.97 -60.53
CA MET A 184 43.06 93.02 -59.77
C MET A 184 41.78 93.55 -60.45
N LYS A 185 41.75 93.53 -61.79
CA LYS A 185 40.56 93.86 -62.59
C LYS A 185 39.54 92.72 -62.70
N GLY A 186 39.76 91.60 -61.99
CA GLY A 186 38.83 90.47 -61.94
C GLY A 186 38.88 89.57 -63.16
N PHE A 187 40.02 89.51 -63.84
CA PHE A 187 40.33 88.50 -64.87
C PHE A 187 41.20 87.39 -64.28
N GLN A 188 41.14 86.19 -64.84
CA GLN A 188 41.90 85.03 -64.35
C GLN A 188 42.96 84.54 -65.37
N PRO A 189 43.99 85.34 -65.69
CA PRO A 189 45.04 84.91 -66.61
C PRO A 189 45.91 83.81 -66.00
N ILE A 190 46.12 82.72 -66.72
CA ILE A 190 47.08 81.66 -66.36
C ILE A 190 48.51 82.17 -66.56
N ARG A 191 48.78 82.83 -67.69
CA ARG A 191 50.13 83.27 -68.05
C ARG A 191 50.09 84.56 -68.88
N VAL A 192 51.07 85.44 -68.67
CA VAL A 192 51.31 86.61 -69.52
C VAL A 192 52.73 86.55 -70.04
N THR A 193 52.89 86.56 -71.36
CA THR A 193 54.17 86.42 -72.06
C THR A 193 54.43 87.66 -72.90
N ALA A 194 55.46 88.43 -72.55
CA ALA A 194 55.96 89.50 -73.42
C ALA A 194 56.72 88.89 -74.61
N LEU A 195 56.45 89.36 -75.82
CA LEU A 195 57.12 88.85 -77.03
C LEU A 195 58.42 89.62 -77.29
N TRP A 196 59.45 88.93 -77.79
CA TRP A 196 60.80 89.49 -77.98
C TRP A 196 61.28 89.33 -79.42
N ASN A 197 62.10 90.27 -79.89
CA ASN A 197 62.84 90.17 -81.15
C ASN A 197 64.30 90.65 -80.94
N PRO A 198 65.18 90.54 -81.95
CA PRO A 198 66.58 90.97 -81.80
C PRO A 198 66.78 92.45 -81.41
N ARG A 199 65.77 93.31 -81.60
CA ARG A 199 65.77 94.73 -81.20
C ARG A 199 65.18 94.98 -79.80
N GLY A 200 64.86 93.94 -79.04
CA GLY A 200 64.29 94.03 -77.68
C GLY A 200 62.86 93.51 -77.58
N GLN A 201 62.12 94.00 -76.58
CA GLN A 201 60.71 93.64 -76.37
C GLN A 201 59.85 94.21 -77.51
N THR A 202 58.95 93.41 -78.05
CA THR A 202 58.00 93.88 -79.06
C THR A 202 56.82 94.59 -78.39
N PRO A 203 56.05 95.41 -79.14
CA PRO A 203 54.83 96.04 -78.63
C PRO A 203 53.73 95.05 -78.22
N PHE A 204 53.94 93.73 -78.31
CA PHE A 204 52.92 92.73 -78.08
C PHE A 204 53.24 91.84 -76.87
N ALA A 205 52.19 91.49 -76.13
CA ALA A 205 52.18 90.48 -75.09
C ALA A 205 51.00 89.53 -75.32
N ILE A 206 51.11 88.28 -74.87
CA ILE A 206 50.06 87.27 -74.97
C ILE A 206 49.62 86.88 -73.57
N VAL A 207 48.31 86.92 -73.34
CA VAL A 207 47.66 86.49 -72.10
C VAL A 207 46.95 85.18 -72.37
N GLU A 208 47.27 84.13 -71.64
CA GLU A 208 46.68 82.80 -71.77
C GLU A 208 45.70 82.53 -70.62
N PHE A 209 44.52 82.00 -70.94
CA PHE A 209 43.43 81.72 -69.98
C PHE A 209 43.10 80.22 -69.82
N GLY A 210 43.80 79.33 -70.51
CA GLY A 210 43.64 77.88 -70.34
C GLY A 210 42.72 77.21 -71.35
N LYS A 211 42.45 75.92 -71.13
CA LYS A 211 41.77 75.03 -72.09
C LYS A 211 40.26 74.88 -71.86
N GLU A 212 39.82 75.15 -70.63
CA GLU A 212 38.44 74.95 -70.20
C GLU A 212 37.52 76.11 -70.58
N TRP A 213 36.21 75.89 -70.45
CA TRP A 213 35.20 76.90 -70.75
C TRP A 213 35.33 78.15 -69.88
N ASP A 214 35.73 78.03 -68.61
CA ASP A 214 35.98 79.19 -67.76
C ASP A 214 37.10 80.08 -68.30
N GLY A 215 38.12 79.48 -68.92
CA GLY A 215 39.19 80.20 -69.62
C GLY A 215 38.67 81.00 -70.82
N PHE A 216 37.76 80.42 -71.60
CA PHE A 216 37.12 81.10 -72.73
C PHE A 216 36.31 82.30 -72.27
N HIS A 217 35.49 82.13 -71.23
CA HIS A 217 34.67 83.20 -70.65
C HIS A 217 35.54 84.35 -70.13
N ASN A 218 36.64 84.05 -69.43
CA ASN A 218 37.57 85.06 -68.95
C ASN A 218 38.27 85.81 -70.08
N ALA A 219 38.72 85.11 -71.13
CA ALA A 219 39.36 85.70 -72.30
C ALA A 219 38.40 86.63 -73.06
N MET A 220 37.16 86.18 -73.30
CA MET A 220 36.10 86.98 -73.92
C MET A 220 35.74 88.22 -73.10
N LYS A 221 35.68 88.08 -71.76
CA LYS A 221 35.44 89.20 -70.85
C LYS A 221 36.54 90.27 -70.98
N LEU A 222 37.80 89.85 -71.10
CA LEU A 222 38.93 90.76 -71.28
C LEU A 222 38.90 91.46 -72.64
N GLU A 223 38.61 90.74 -73.72
CA GLU A 223 38.44 91.38 -75.04
C GLU A 223 37.31 92.43 -75.01
N ARG A 224 36.16 92.10 -74.41
CA ARG A 224 35.03 93.03 -74.28
C ARG A 224 35.37 94.26 -73.44
N SER A 225 36.18 94.14 -72.39
CA SER A 225 36.58 95.31 -71.61
C SER A 225 37.45 96.26 -72.42
N PHE A 226 38.38 95.74 -73.23
CA PHE A 226 39.18 96.58 -74.13
C PHE A 226 38.32 97.22 -75.24
N GLN A 227 37.35 96.50 -75.80
CA GLN A 227 36.41 97.06 -76.77
C GLN A 227 35.55 98.18 -76.17
N ALA A 228 35.08 98.04 -74.93
CA ALA A 228 34.28 99.05 -74.23
C ALA A 228 35.08 100.35 -73.98
N GLU A 229 36.40 100.25 -73.80
CA GLU A 229 37.32 101.38 -73.64
C GLU A 229 37.83 101.95 -74.98
N HIS A 230 37.26 101.53 -76.12
CA HIS A 230 37.73 101.87 -77.47
C HIS A 230 39.23 101.53 -77.69
N CYS A 231 39.66 100.43 -77.09
CA CYS A 231 41.03 99.92 -77.12
C CYS A 231 41.08 98.49 -77.73
N GLY A 232 40.18 98.19 -78.67
CA GLY A 232 40.15 96.90 -79.38
C GLY A 232 41.12 96.83 -80.56
N LYS A 233 41.13 95.69 -81.27
CA LYS A 233 41.98 95.47 -82.46
C LYS A 233 41.77 96.51 -83.56
N ARG A 234 40.51 96.85 -83.84
CA ARG A 234 40.14 97.82 -84.89
C ARG A 234 40.64 99.21 -84.52
N ASP A 235 40.52 99.59 -83.26
CA ASP A 235 41.00 100.88 -82.75
C ASP A 235 42.53 100.96 -82.84
N TYR A 236 43.24 99.89 -82.47
CA TYR A 236 44.70 99.81 -82.57
C TYR A 236 45.21 99.97 -84.01
N LEU A 237 44.55 99.33 -84.98
CA LEU A 237 44.95 99.38 -86.39
C LEU A 237 44.54 100.69 -87.08
N GLY A 238 43.53 101.40 -86.57
CA GLY A 238 43.03 102.64 -87.15
C GLY A 238 43.76 103.92 -86.71
N LEU A 239 44.52 103.87 -85.62
CA LEU A 239 45.24 105.04 -85.06
C LEU A 239 46.65 105.20 -85.63
N ARG A 240 47.11 106.44 -85.79
CA ARG A 240 48.52 106.72 -86.12
C ARG A 240 49.41 106.51 -84.89
N LYS A 241 50.70 106.19 -85.09
CA LYS A 241 51.64 105.91 -83.97
C LYS A 241 51.71 107.02 -82.92
N GLN A 242 51.53 108.28 -83.33
CA GLN A 242 51.52 109.43 -82.42
C GLN A 242 50.24 109.54 -81.56
N GLU A 243 49.15 108.84 -81.93
CA GLU A 243 47.82 108.93 -81.30
C GLU A 243 47.55 107.77 -80.30
N LEU A 244 48.46 106.79 -80.21
CA LEU A 244 48.30 105.60 -79.37
C LEU A 244 48.42 105.92 -77.86
N GLY A 245 49.30 106.87 -77.48
CA GLY A 245 49.61 107.17 -76.08
C GLY A 245 50.11 105.93 -75.30
N ASP A 246 49.91 105.92 -73.97
CA ASP A 246 50.37 104.83 -73.07
C ASP A 246 49.34 103.70 -72.87
N ARG A 247 48.19 103.78 -73.56
CA ARG A 247 47.05 102.85 -73.41
C ARG A 247 47.38 101.48 -74.00
N LEU A 248 46.98 100.42 -73.31
CA LEU A 248 47.05 99.07 -73.84
C LEU A 248 45.83 98.78 -74.71
N PHE A 249 46.05 98.02 -75.77
CA PHE A 249 44.98 97.53 -76.62
C PHE A 249 44.91 96.01 -76.49
N GLY A 250 43.71 95.44 -76.57
CA GLY A 250 43.54 94.01 -76.34
C GLY A 250 42.45 93.38 -77.18
N TRP A 251 42.71 92.18 -77.70
CA TRP A 251 41.73 91.38 -78.43
C TRP A 251 42.04 89.89 -78.36
N MET A 252 41.03 89.06 -78.55
CA MET A 252 41.23 87.62 -78.49
C MET A 252 41.95 87.13 -79.76
N ALA A 253 42.89 86.20 -79.60
CA ALA A 253 43.68 85.67 -80.71
C ALA A 253 42.80 84.81 -81.62
N ARG A 254 42.65 85.23 -82.87
CA ARG A 254 41.78 84.60 -83.87
C ARG A 254 42.60 84.06 -85.05
N ARG A 255 41.93 83.43 -86.02
CA ARG A 255 42.50 82.91 -87.28
C ARG A 255 43.50 83.88 -87.92
N ASP A 256 43.13 85.15 -88.00
CA ASP A 256 43.96 86.16 -88.67
C ASP A 256 45.26 86.41 -87.91
N ASP A 257 45.20 86.53 -86.58
CA ASP A 257 46.38 86.72 -85.73
C ASP A 257 47.29 85.49 -85.74
N TYR A 258 46.69 84.30 -85.70
CA TYR A 258 47.39 83.02 -85.78
C TYR A 258 48.16 82.89 -87.09
N ASN A 259 47.59 83.38 -88.20
CA ASN A 259 48.17 83.23 -89.53
C ASN A 259 49.22 84.29 -89.90
N LEU A 260 49.39 85.35 -89.09
CA LEU A 260 50.43 86.35 -89.32
C LEU A 260 51.83 85.72 -89.35
N LYS A 261 52.68 86.20 -90.26
CA LYS A 261 54.08 85.76 -90.38
C LYS A 261 55.02 86.55 -89.46
N ASP A 262 54.49 87.15 -88.41
CA ASP A 262 55.22 87.97 -87.45
C ASP A 262 55.52 87.20 -86.15
N VAL A 263 56.00 87.91 -85.12
CA VAL A 263 56.35 87.30 -83.83
C VAL A 263 55.09 86.81 -83.08
N VAL A 264 53.95 87.48 -83.28
CA VAL A 264 52.66 87.12 -82.66
C VAL A 264 52.16 85.80 -83.24
N GLY A 265 52.02 85.71 -84.57
CA GLY A 265 51.51 84.49 -85.22
C GLY A 265 52.43 83.28 -85.00
N LYS A 266 53.77 83.48 -84.99
CA LYS A 266 54.72 82.41 -84.62
C LYS A 266 54.52 81.91 -83.18
N HIS A 267 54.28 82.82 -82.23
CA HIS A 267 54.04 82.43 -80.84
C HIS A 267 52.73 81.67 -80.68
N LEU A 268 51.66 82.12 -81.35
CA LEU A 268 50.35 81.47 -81.29
C LEU A 268 50.41 80.05 -81.88
N LYS A 269 51.06 79.84 -83.03
CA LYS A 269 51.28 78.50 -83.64
C LYS A 269 52.09 77.55 -82.76
N GLY A 270 53.03 78.09 -81.99
CA GLY A 270 53.87 77.29 -81.11
C GLY A 270 53.18 76.85 -79.82
N ASN A 271 52.08 77.51 -79.42
CA ASN A 271 51.48 77.32 -78.10
C ASN A 271 49.96 77.03 -78.12
N GLY A 272 49.33 76.98 -79.29
CA GLY A 272 47.92 76.63 -79.42
C GLY A 272 47.53 76.22 -80.83
N ASP A 273 46.34 75.65 -80.95
CA ASP A 273 45.70 75.25 -82.20
C ASP A 273 44.44 76.08 -82.43
N LEU A 274 43.99 76.21 -83.67
CA LEU A 274 42.72 76.86 -83.95
C LEU A 274 41.55 75.93 -83.63
N LYS A 275 40.62 76.36 -82.77
CA LYS A 275 39.35 75.67 -82.47
C LYS A 275 38.16 76.62 -82.63
N THR A 276 37.03 76.06 -83.06
CA THR A 276 35.72 76.74 -82.97
C THR A 276 35.06 76.40 -81.63
N VAL A 277 34.20 77.30 -81.14
CA VAL A 277 33.40 77.07 -79.93
C VAL A 277 32.51 75.84 -80.12
N SER A 278 31.76 75.78 -81.22
CA SER A 278 30.88 74.66 -81.56
C SER A 278 31.63 73.32 -81.65
N GLY A 279 32.86 73.34 -82.16
CA GLY A 279 33.71 72.16 -82.27
C GLY A 279 34.15 71.60 -80.91
N LYS A 280 34.55 72.48 -79.98
CA LYS A 280 34.91 72.08 -78.60
C LYS A 280 33.68 71.58 -77.82
N GLU A 281 32.53 72.23 -77.99
CA GLU A 281 31.29 71.82 -77.32
C GLU A 281 30.82 70.44 -77.80
N ALA A 282 30.89 70.19 -79.12
CA ALA A 282 30.60 68.88 -79.69
C ALA A 282 31.58 67.79 -79.21
N GLU A 283 32.87 68.12 -79.05
CA GLU A 283 33.88 67.20 -78.51
C GLU A 283 33.55 66.78 -77.07
N ASP A 284 33.25 67.73 -76.20
CA ASP A 284 32.91 67.46 -74.79
C ASP A 284 31.57 66.72 -74.66
N THR A 285 30.58 67.10 -75.46
CA THR A 285 29.28 66.41 -75.53
C THR A 285 29.44 64.95 -75.96
N ARG A 286 30.31 64.66 -76.93
CA ARG A 286 30.60 63.27 -77.34
C ARG A 286 31.23 62.48 -76.20
N LYS A 287 32.22 63.03 -75.51
CA LYS A 287 32.87 62.39 -74.35
C LYS A 287 31.86 62.09 -73.24
N ALA A 288 30.99 63.05 -72.92
CA ALA A 288 29.94 62.87 -71.92
C ALA A 288 28.95 61.75 -72.31
N LYS A 289 28.48 61.75 -73.57
CA LYS A 289 27.59 60.70 -74.09
C LYS A 289 28.22 59.31 -74.02
N THR A 290 29.50 59.18 -74.37
CA THR A 290 30.23 57.90 -74.26
C THR A 290 30.31 57.41 -72.83
N LEU A 291 30.58 58.30 -71.87
CA LEU A 291 30.62 57.96 -70.45
C LEU A 291 29.25 57.50 -69.93
N VAL A 292 28.20 58.26 -70.23
CA VAL A 292 26.82 57.94 -69.83
C VAL A 292 26.40 56.58 -70.41
N PHE A 293 26.72 56.32 -71.68
CA PHE A 293 26.45 55.02 -72.30
C PHE A 293 27.17 53.87 -71.60
N GLY A 294 28.45 54.05 -71.25
CA GLY A 294 29.22 53.07 -70.48
C GLY A 294 28.57 52.76 -69.12
N LEU A 295 28.24 53.80 -68.36
CA LEU A 295 27.59 53.67 -67.05
C LEU A 295 26.21 53.01 -67.14
N ALA A 296 25.40 53.35 -68.16
CA ALA A 296 24.09 52.74 -68.37
C ALA A 296 24.20 51.24 -68.64
N ASN A 297 25.19 50.81 -69.43
CA ASN A 297 25.44 49.39 -69.67
C ASN A 297 25.90 48.66 -68.40
N THR A 298 26.78 49.27 -67.60
CA THR A 298 27.21 48.70 -66.31
C THR A 298 26.03 48.57 -65.35
N LEU A 299 25.17 49.59 -65.25
CA LEU A 299 23.98 49.55 -64.42
C LEU A 299 23.07 48.40 -64.85
N LYS A 300 22.79 48.27 -66.15
CA LYS A 300 21.98 47.19 -66.70
C LYS A 300 22.55 45.81 -66.33
N GLN A 301 23.85 45.59 -66.55
CA GLN A 301 24.49 44.32 -66.21
C GLN A 301 24.37 44.01 -64.71
N LYS A 302 24.56 45.02 -63.84
CA LYS A 302 24.43 44.83 -62.39
C LYS A 302 23.00 44.53 -61.96
N THR A 303 22.02 45.14 -62.61
CA THR A 303 20.60 44.82 -62.39
C THR A 303 20.29 43.38 -62.80
N ASP A 304 20.76 42.93 -63.96
CA ASP A 304 20.55 41.55 -64.44
C ASP A 304 21.23 40.53 -63.49
N GLU A 305 22.44 40.83 -62.99
CA GLU A 305 23.13 40.00 -61.99
C GLU A 305 22.33 39.90 -60.68
N LEU A 306 21.78 41.02 -60.20
CA LEU A 306 20.95 41.05 -58.99
C LEU A 306 19.67 40.23 -59.16
N GLU A 307 18.93 40.42 -60.25
CA GLU A 307 17.70 39.66 -60.55
C GLU A 307 17.98 38.15 -60.55
N HIS A 308 19.05 37.71 -61.22
CA HIS A 308 19.44 36.31 -61.26
C HIS A 308 19.83 35.76 -59.86
N THR A 309 20.54 36.53 -59.04
CA THR A 309 20.84 36.11 -57.66
C THR A 309 19.59 36.03 -56.78
N ALA A 310 18.64 36.94 -56.95
CA ALA A 310 17.36 36.91 -56.25
C ALA A 310 16.55 35.66 -56.62
N SER A 311 16.49 35.31 -57.91
CA SER A 311 15.82 34.07 -58.36
C SER A 311 16.44 32.82 -57.73
N LYS A 312 17.78 32.72 -57.69
CA LYS A 312 18.47 31.59 -57.04
C LYS A 312 18.17 31.49 -55.55
N TYR A 313 18.08 32.64 -54.87
CA TYR A 313 17.71 32.69 -53.45
C TYR A 313 16.28 32.19 -53.22
N ASP A 314 15.34 32.59 -54.07
CA ASP A 314 13.95 32.16 -54.00
C ASP A 314 13.80 30.65 -54.27
N GLU A 315 14.53 30.11 -55.24
CA GLU A 315 14.60 28.67 -55.51
C GLU A 315 15.14 27.88 -54.31
N ALA A 316 16.24 28.34 -53.71
CA ALA A 316 16.83 27.71 -52.52
C ALA A 316 15.86 27.74 -51.33
N ASN A 317 15.13 28.84 -51.13
CA ASN A 317 14.12 28.94 -50.08
C ASN A 317 12.90 28.05 -50.32
N ALA A 318 12.47 27.90 -51.57
CA ALA A 318 11.40 26.97 -51.93
C ALA A 318 11.83 25.51 -51.64
N PHE A 319 13.06 25.15 -52.00
CA PHE A 319 13.63 23.84 -51.70
C PHE A 319 13.73 23.59 -50.19
N LEU A 320 14.24 24.56 -49.43
CA LEU A 320 14.37 24.45 -47.97
C LEU A 320 13.01 24.23 -47.30
N ARG A 321 11.98 25.00 -47.68
CA ARG A 321 10.61 24.83 -47.17
C ARG A 321 10.10 23.41 -47.43
N LYS A 322 10.29 22.88 -48.64
CA LYS A 322 9.89 21.51 -48.98
C LYS A 322 10.58 20.46 -48.10
N VAL A 323 11.88 20.61 -47.85
CA VAL A 323 12.64 19.70 -46.98
C VAL A 323 12.18 19.82 -45.52
N MET A 324 11.86 21.03 -45.06
CA MET A 324 11.30 21.25 -43.72
C MET A 324 9.95 20.56 -43.55
N ASP A 325 9.03 20.72 -44.50
CA ASP A 325 7.72 20.05 -44.47
C ASP A 325 7.85 18.52 -44.47
N GLN A 326 8.81 17.98 -45.24
CA GLN A 326 9.11 16.54 -45.22
C GLN A 326 9.64 16.09 -43.87
N LYS A 327 10.52 16.87 -43.25
CA LYS A 327 11.06 16.58 -41.92
C LYS A 327 9.98 16.61 -40.85
N GLU A 328 9.06 17.58 -40.92
CA GLU A 328 7.94 17.68 -39.98
C GLU A 328 7.03 16.46 -40.06
N LYS A 329 6.65 16.04 -41.27
CA LYS A 329 5.87 14.80 -41.50
C LYS A 329 6.57 13.55 -40.96
N MET A 330 7.89 13.44 -41.13
CA MET A 330 8.65 12.33 -40.57
C MET A 330 8.67 12.35 -39.03
N LEU A 331 8.77 13.53 -38.42
CA LEU A 331 8.72 13.69 -36.97
C LEU A 331 7.34 13.36 -36.40
N GLU A 332 6.26 13.76 -37.07
CA GLU A 332 4.89 13.40 -36.71
C GLU A 332 4.70 11.88 -36.74
N ALA A 333 5.08 11.21 -37.83
CA ALA A 333 4.99 9.75 -37.94
C ALA A 333 5.80 9.02 -36.85
N PHE A 334 7.01 9.51 -36.56
CA PHE A 334 7.84 8.96 -35.48
C PHE A 334 7.22 9.15 -34.09
N ASN A 335 6.65 10.34 -33.83
CA ASN A 335 5.97 10.63 -32.56
C ASN A 335 4.70 9.80 -32.37
N GLU A 336 3.94 9.57 -33.45
CA GLU A 336 2.78 8.67 -33.44
C GLU A 336 3.20 7.24 -33.09
N GLU A 337 4.28 6.75 -33.68
CA GLU A 337 4.78 5.39 -33.41
C GLU A 337 5.27 5.24 -31.97
N ILE A 338 6.00 6.23 -31.44
CA ILE A 338 6.35 6.27 -30.01
C ILE A 338 5.10 6.23 -29.13
N SER A 339 4.05 6.95 -29.51
CA SER A 339 2.81 7.01 -28.74
C SER A 339 2.10 5.65 -28.73
N LYS A 340 2.06 4.94 -29.86
CA LYS A 340 1.54 3.58 -29.97
C LYS A 340 2.36 2.59 -29.13
N MET A 341 3.69 2.62 -29.23
CA MET A 341 4.57 1.75 -28.44
C MET A 341 4.36 1.95 -26.94
N ARG A 342 4.28 3.21 -26.47
CA ARG A 342 4.00 3.53 -25.06
C ARG A 342 2.62 3.06 -24.62
N GLN A 343 1.63 3.09 -25.50
CA GLN A 343 0.29 2.60 -25.21
C GLN A 343 0.29 1.08 -25.01
N VAL A 344 0.93 0.33 -25.92
CA VAL A 344 1.09 -1.13 -25.79
C VAL A 344 1.83 -1.51 -24.51
N GLU A 345 2.90 -0.77 -24.16
CA GLU A 345 3.62 -0.99 -22.91
C GLU A 345 2.74 -0.75 -21.68
N ARG A 346 1.94 0.31 -21.65
CA ARG A 346 0.98 0.58 -20.56
C ARG A 346 -0.05 -0.53 -20.43
N GLU A 347 -0.63 -0.98 -21.53
CA GLU A 347 -1.61 -2.07 -21.54
C GLU A 347 -1.01 -3.38 -21.03
N TYR A 348 0.22 -3.68 -21.43
CA TYR A 348 0.97 -4.83 -20.92
C TYR A 348 1.23 -4.71 -19.41
N GLN A 349 1.72 -3.56 -18.94
CA GLN A 349 1.97 -3.32 -17.52
C GLN A 349 0.69 -3.40 -16.68
N GLU A 350 -0.43 -2.86 -17.18
CA GLU A 350 -1.72 -2.93 -16.52
C GLU A 350 -2.21 -4.38 -16.42
N LYS A 351 -2.07 -5.17 -17.49
CA LYS A 351 -2.40 -6.60 -17.48
C LYS A 351 -1.57 -7.36 -16.44
N VAL A 352 -0.25 -7.19 -16.45
CA VAL A 352 0.65 -7.82 -15.47
C VAL A 352 0.29 -7.42 -14.04
N SER A 353 -0.07 -6.15 -13.82
CA SER A 353 -0.47 -5.65 -12.50
C SER A 353 -1.79 -6.28 -12.03
N LYS A 354 -2.77 -6.43 -12.92
CA LYS A 354 -4.04 -7.12 -12.63
C LYS A 354 -3.81 -8.60 -12.31
N ASP A 355 -3.02 -9.29 -13.12
CA ASP A 355 -2.70 -10.71 -12.90
C ASP A 355 -1.98 -10.90 -11.55
N HIS A 356 -1.07 -9.99 -11.20
CA HIS A 356 -0.37 -10.03 -9.91
C HIS A 356 -1.31 -9.76 -8.72
N GLU A 357 -2.27 -8.84 -8.86
CA GLU A 357 -3.26 -8.58 -7.81
C GLU A 357 -4.21 -9.77 -7.61
N ILE A 358 -4.65 -10.42 -8.69
CA ILE A 358 -5.44 -11.65 -8.62
C ILE A 358 -4.65 -12.75 -7.89
N ALA A 359 -3.41 -13.01 -8.30
CA ALA A 359 -2.56 -14.02 -7.66
C ALA A 359 -2.31 -13.72 -6.17
N ARG A 360 -2.14 -12.44 -5.81
CA ARG A 360 -2.01 -12.01 -4.41
C ARG A 360 -3.27 -12.35 -3.60
N GLN A 361 -4.45 -12.06 -4.14
CA GLN A 361 -5.73 -12.35 -3.47
C GLN A 361 -5.98 -13.85 -3.31
N GLU A 362 -5.64 -14.66 -4.32
CA GLU A 362 -5.70 -16.12 -4.24
C GLU A 362 -4.78 -16.67 -3.15
N LEU A 363 -3.53 -16.18 -3.08
CA LEU A 363 -2.58 -16.59 -2.04
C LEU A 363 -3.05 -16.20 -0.64
N GLU A 364 -3.62 -15.01 -0.47
CA GLU A 364 -4.16 -14.57 0.82
C GLU A 364 -5.38 -15.41 1.25
N THR A 365 -6.25 -15.76 0.31
CA THR A 365 -7.38 -16.67 0.56
C THR A 365 -6.88 -18.02 1.03
N ARG A 366 -5.93 -18.61 0.30
CA ARG A 366 -5.32 -19.91 0.64
C ARG A 366 -4.57 -19.87 1.97
N ARG A 367 -3.91 -18.76 2.29
CA ARG A 367 -3.27 -18.54 3.60
C ARG A 367 -4.29 -18.58 4.73
N ASN A 368 -5.42 -17.91 4.57
CA ASN A 368 -6.48 -17.87 5.58
C ASN A 368 -7.14 -19.24 5.78
N GLU A 369 -7.35 -20.00 4.69
CA GLU A 369 -7.81 -21.39 4.77
C GLU A 369 -6.83 -22.28 5.55
N LEU A 370 -5.53 -22.20 5.25
CA LEU A 370 -4.50 -22.95 5.95
C LEU A 370 -4.45 -22.60 7.44
N LYS A 371 -4.57 -21.31 7.77
CA LYS A 371 -4.61 -20.84 9.16
C LYS A 371 -5.85 -21.35 9.91
N SER A 372 -6.99 -21.49 9.22
CA SER A 372 -8.20 -22.10 9.80
C SER A 372 -7.99 -23.59 10.05
N ARG A 373 -7.40 -24.31 9.08
CA ARG A 373 -7.07 -25.74 9.20
C ARG A 373 -6.08 -26.00 10.33
N GLU A 374 -5.07 -25.14 10.48
CA GLU A 374 -4.09 -25.24 11.56
C GLU A 374 -4.78 -25.15 12.94
N LYS A 375 -5.68 -24.18 13.12
CA LYS A 375 -6.46 -24.05 14.37
C LYS A 375 -7.33 -25.27 14.64
N ASP A 376 -7.99 -25.81 13.61
CA ASP A 376 -8.82 -27.02 13.74
C ASP A 376 -7.95 -28.23 14.13
N LEU A 377 -6.78 -28.40 13.52
CA LEU A 377 -5.84 -29.46 13.86
C LEU A 377 -5.32 -29.32 15.30
N GLN A 378 -4.97 -28.12 15.74
CA GLN A 378 -4.57 -27.87 17.14
C GLN A 378 -5.69 -28.25 18.12
N LYS A 379 -6.94 -27.91 17.80
CA LYS A 379 -8.10 -28.31 18.62
C LYS A 379 -8.26 -29.83 18.65
N ARG A 380 -8.23 -30.50 17.50
CA ARG A 380 -8.31 -31.97 17.42
C ARG A 380 -7.17 -32.64 18.18
N GLN A 381 -5.97 -32.08 18.15
CA GLN A 381 -4.82 -32.60 18.88
C GLN A 381 -5.02 -32.48 20.40
N ALA A 382 -5.56 -31.36 20.88
CA ALA A 382 -5.92 -31.18 22.27
C ALA A 382 -7.04 -32.15 22.71
N ASP A 383 -8.08 -32.30 21.89
CA ASP A 383 -9.18 -33.24 22.14
C ASP A 383 -8.67 -34.69 22.18
N ASN A 384 -7.80 -35.07 21.25
CA ASN A 384 -7.19 -36.39 21.21
C ASN A 384 -6.31 -36.66 22.44
N LEU A 385 -5.51 -35.68 22.86
CA LEU A 385 -4.70 -35.78 24.09
C LEU A 385 -5.59 -35.97 25.32
N ASN A 386 -6.69 -35.22 25.39
CA ASN A 386 -7.66 -35.34 26.48
C ASN A 386 -8.34 -36.72 26.51
N GLU A 387 -8.80 -37.23 25.36
CA GLU A 387 -9.40 -38.56 25.27
C GLU A 387 -8.39 -39.66 25.63
N ARG A 388 -7.13 -39.51 25.21
CA ARG A 388 -6.05 -40.45 25.55
C ARG A 388 -5.78 -40.48 27.05
N ASN A 389 -5.81 -39.32 27.71
CA ASN A 389 -5.69 -39.22 29.17
C ASN A 389 -6.89 -39.85 29.89
N LYS A 390 -8.10 -39.62 29.38
CA LYS A 390 -9.32 -40.23 29.92
C LYS A 390 -9.28 -41.75 29.81
N LEU A 391 -8.94 -42.29 28.64
CA LEU A 391 -8.77 -43.73 28.42
C LEU A 391 -7.68 -44.32 29.31
N TYR A 392 -6.56 -43.61 29.51
CA TYR A 392 -5.51 -44.04 30.42
C TYR A 392 -6.01 -44.14 31.87
N LEU A 393 -6.77 -43.14 32.33
CA LEU A 393 -7.33 -43.13 33.68
C LEU A 393 -8.40 -44.21 33.86
N GLU A 394 -9.26 -44.41 32.86
CA GLU A 394 -10.25 -45.47 32.83
C GLU A 394 -9.61 -46.85 32.86
N LYS A 395 -8.56 -47.08 32.05
CA LYS A 395 -7.77 -48.31 32.08
C LYS A 395 -7.20 -48.56 33.48
N LYS A 396 -6.58 -47.55 34.10
CA LYS A 396 -6.03 -47.67 35.46
C LYS A 396 -7.11 -47.97 36.50
N ASN A 397 -8.27 -47.35 36.39
CA ASN A 397 -9.40 -47.62 37.28
C ASN A 397 -9.93 -49.04 37.09
N ASN A 398 -10.03 -49.52 35.84
CA ASN A 398 -10.43 -50.88 35.53
C ASN A 398 -9.41 -51.89 36.06
N GLU A 399 -8.11 -51.62 35.92
CA GLU A 399 -7.04 -52.43 36.53
C GLU A 399 -7.20 -52.50 38.06
N MET A 400 -7.37 -51.36 38.74
CA MET A 400 -7.64 -51.34 40.18
C MET A 400 -8.93 -52.09 40.56
N ALA A 401 -9.98 -51.98 39.75
CA ALA A 401 -11.24 -52.68 39.99
C ALA A 401 -11.08 -54.19 39.81
N ILE A 402 -10.31 -54.65 38.82
CA ILE A 402 -9.98 -56.07 38.62
C ILE A 402 -9.16 -56.58 39.81
N GLU A 403 -8.15 -55.84 40.27
CA GLU A 403 -7.36 -56.22 41.45
C GLU A 403 -8.22 -56.29 42.72
N GLU A 404 -9.13 -55.34 42.91
CA GLU A 404 -10.04 -55.35 44.07
C GLU A 404 -11.06 -56.48 43.97
N GLN A 405 -11.57 -56.78 42.77
CA GLN A 405 -12.42 -57.94 42.52
C GLN A 405 -11.68 -59.25 42.81
N GLN A 406 -10.43 -59.39 42.35
CA GLN A 406 -9.59 -60.56 42.67
C GLN A 406 -9.40 -60.71 44.18
N LYS A 407 -9.10 -59.63 44.92
CA LYS A 407 -9.01 -59.67 46.39
C LYS A 407 -10.34 -60.03 47.05
N ALA A 408 -11.47 -59.55 46.51
CA ALA A 408 -12.79 -59.89 47.02
C ALA A 408 -13.13 -61.35 46.74
N ASP A 409 -12.78 -61.86 45.57
CA ASP A 409 -12.97 -63.26 45.17
C ASP A 409 -12.07 -64.19 46.01
N GLU A 410 -10.81 -63.83 46.26
CA GLU A 410 -9.92 -64.54 47.19
C GLU A 410 -10.50 -64.59 48.61
N LYS A 411 -11.00 -63.44 49.12
CA LYS A 411 -11.68 -63.40 50.42
C LYS A 411 -12.93 -64.26 50.41
N MET A 412 -13.75 -64.20 49.36
CA MET A 412 -14.95 -65.01 49.22
C MET A 412 -14.61 -66.51 49.20
N MET A 413 -13.54 -66.90 48.51
CA MET A 413 -13.04 -68.28 48.52
C MET A 413 -12.58 -68.69 49.92
N SER A 414 -11.83 -67.86 50.64
CA SER A 414 -11.43 -68.15 52.02
C SER A 414 -12.64 -68.30 52.96
N LEU A 415 -13.65 -67.42 52.83
CA LEU A 415 -14.89 -67.49 53.59
C LEU A 415 -15.72 -68.72 53.20
N ALA A 416 -15.73 -69.10 51.92
CA ALA A 416 -16.42 -70.30 51.45
C ALA A 416 -15.75 -71.56 51.99
N GLU A 417 -14.41 -71.60 52.06
CA GLU A 417 -13.66 -72.67 52.70
C GLU A 417 -13.89 -72.72 54.22
N GLU A 418 -13.92 -71.56 54.89
CA GLU A 418 -14.26 -71.46 56.31
C GLU A 418 -15.68 -71.96 56.56
N HIS A 419 -16.67 -71.48 55.81
CA HIS A 419 -18.05 -71.93 55.90
C HIS A 419 -18.18 -73.42 55.58
N LYS A 420 -17.40 -73.96 54.63
CA LYS A 420 -17.35 -75.40 54.37
C LYS A 420 -16.82 -76.16 55.59
N LYS A 421 -15.73 -75.71 56.19
CA LYS A 421 -15.15 -76.30 57.42
C LYS A 421 -16.12 -76.20 58.60
N GLU A 422 -16.81 -75.07 58.76
CA GLU A 422 -17.84 -74.87 59.79
C GLU A 422 -19.06 -75.75 59.55
N LYS A 423 -19.52 -75.87 58.30
CA LYS A 423 -20.60 -76.78 57.92
C LYS A 423 -20.22 -78.24 58.18
N GLU A 424 -18.99 -78.65 57.87
CA GLU A 424 -18.48 -79.98 58.20
C GLU A 424 -18.43 -80.20 59.72
N LYS A 425 -18.02 -79.20 60.52
CA LYS A 425 -18.08 -79.25 61.99
C LYS A 425 -19.51 -79.36 62.51
N LEU A 426 -20.44 -78.59 61.95
CA LEU A 426 -21.86 -78.62 62.31
C LEU A 426 -22.50 -79.94 61.91
N HIS A 427 -22.24 -80.46 60.71
CA HIS A 427 -22.69 -81.78 60.29
C HIS A 427 -22.16 -82.88 61.21
N LYS A 428 -20.88 -82.79 61.61
CA LYS A 428 -20.31 -83.71 62.60
C LYS A 428 -21.04 -83.63 63.94
N LYS A 429 -21.34 -82.40 64.40
CA LYS A 429 -22.09 -82.18 65.65
C LYS A 429 -23.54 -82.64 65.57
N ILE A 430 -24.21 -82.46 64.43
CA ILE A 430 -25.55 -83.00 64.17
C ILE A 430 -25.50 -84.51 64.22
N HIS A 431 -24.55 -85.15 63.53
CA HIS A 431 -24.39 -86.59 63.56
C HIS A 431 -24.11 -87.12 64.97
N ASP A 432 -23.29 -86.41 65.77
CA ASP A 432 -23.03 -86.77 67.17
C ASP A 432 -24.27 -86.58 68.06
N LEU A 433 -25.08 -85.54 67.82
CA LEU A 433 -26.36 -85.32 68.51
C LEU A 433 -27.43 -86.34 68.11
N GLU A 434 -27.51 -86.71 66.83
CA GLU A 434 -28.37 -87.79 66.32
C GLU A 434 -27.98 -89.11 66.99
N ARG A 435 -26.67 -89.42 67.08
CA ARG A 435 -26.19 -90.59 67.82
C ARG A 435 -26.54 -90.53 69.31
N GLY A 436 -26.46 -89.36 69.92
CA GLY A 436 -26.88 -89.15 71.32
C GLY A 436 -28.38 -89.31 71.51
N LEU A 437 -29.19 -88.90 70.54
CA LEU A 437 -30.64 -89.04 70.55
C LEU A 437 -31.05 -90.51 70.35
N ASP A 438 -30.40 -91.21 69.44
CA ASP A 438 -30.56 -92.66 69.24
C ASP A 438 -30.15 -93.43 70.51
N ALA A 439 -29.06 -93.02 71.18
CA ALA A 439 -28.63 -93.60 72.45
C ALA A 439 -29.61 -93.32 73.58
N LYS A 440 -30.21 -92.12 73.64
CA LYS A 440 -31.29 -91.80 74.60
C LYS A 440 -32.51 -92.69 74.37
N GLN A 441 -32.95 -92.83 73.11
CA GLN A 441 -34.07 -93.71 72.77
C GLN A 441 -33.77 -95.18 73.11
N ALA A 442 -32.53 -95.64 72.90
CA ALA A 442 -32.11 -96.98 73.32
C ALA A 442 -32.12 -97.15 74.83
N LEU A 443 -31.68 -96.14 75.60
CA LEU A 443 -31.76 -96.13 77.07
C LEU A 443 -33.22 -96.17 77.55
N GLU A 444 -34.11 -95.37 76.97
CA GLU A 444 -35.55 -95.38 77.29
C GLU A 444 -36.17 -96.78 77.03
N LEU A 445 -35.84 -97.41 75.90
CA LEU A 445 -36.30 -98.76 75.58
C LEU A 445 -35.73 -99.82 76.55
N GLU A 446 -34.48 -99.68 76.97
CA GLU A 446 -33.83 -100.59 77.92
C GLU A 446 -34.39 -100.43 79.33
N ILE A 447 -34.67 -99.20 79.77
CA ILE A 447 -35.39 -98.92 81.02
C ILE A 447 -36.76 -99.62 80.99
N GLU A 448 -37.52 -99.54 79.88
CA GLU A 448 -38.80 -100.24 79.81
C GLU A 448 -38.67 -101.77 79.72
N ARG A 449 -37.61 -102.28 79.09
CA ARG A 449 -37.28 -103.70 79.11
C ARG A 449 -36.98 -104.17 80.53
N LEU A 450 -36.17 -103.42 81.28
CA LEU A 450 -35.81 -103.71 82.67
C LEU A 450 -36.99 -103.54 83.62
N LYS A 451 -37.87 -102.56 83.41
CA LYS A 451 -39.16 -102.42 84.14
C LYS A 451 -40.07 -103.62 83.90
N GLY A 452 -40.21 -104.04 82.65
CA GLY A 452 -40.97 -105.25 82.30
C GLY A 452 -40.38 -106.51 82.93
N ALA A 453 -39.06 -106.69 82.87
CA ALA A 453 -38.36 -107.81 83.49
C ALA A 453 -38.47 -107.81 85.02
N PHE A 454 -38.33 -106.64 85.65
CA PHE A 454 -38.52 -106.45 87.08
C PHE A 454 -39.95 -106.82 87.50
N GLN A 455 -40.97 -106.34 86.79
CA GLN A 455 -42.37 -106.69 87.06
C GLN A 455 -42.65 -108.19 86.94
N VAL A 456 -42.11 -108.84 85.90
CA VAL A 456 -42.26 -110.30 85.71
C VAL A 456 -41.59 -111.07 86.84
N MET A 457 -40.35 -110.72 87.20
CA MET A 457 -39.64 -111.39 88.30
C MET A 457 -40.27 -111.14 89.67
N ASN A 458 -40.88 -109.97 89.90
CA ASN A 458 -41.56 -109.66 91.16
C ASN A 458 -42.88 -110.45 91.34
N HIS A 459 -43.41 -111.07 90.27
CA HIS A 459 -44.58 -111.96 90.31
C HIS A 459 -44.22 -113.45 90.49
N ILE A 460 -42.94 -113.81 90.40
CA ILE A 460 -42.46 -115.17 90.69
C ILE A 460 -42.30 -115.25 92.21
N GLY A 461 -43.33 -115.78 92.87
CA GLY A 461 -43.42 -115.91 94.32
C GLY A 461 -42.28 -116.73 94.92
N GLU A 462 -41.75 -116.20 96.02
CA GLU A 462 -40.67 -116.68 96.87
C GLU A 462 -40.47 -118.20 96.93
N THR A 463 -39.39 -118.75 96.32
CA THR A 463 -38.55 -119.79 96.96
C THR A 463 -37.18 -120.04 96.25
N ASP A 464 -36.32 -119.04 96.03
CA ASP A 464 -34.87 -119.30 95.86
C ASP A 464 -33.98 -118.08 96.21
N LEU A 465 -32.81 -118.32 96.81
CA LEU A 465 -31.85 -117.28 97.22
C LEU A 465 -31.15 -116.64 96.01
N GLU A 466 -30.97 -117.42 94.95
CA GLU A 466 -30.38 -117.00 93.68
C GLU A 466 -31.30 -116.00 92.94
N GLU A 467 -32.62 -116.18 93.04
CA GLU A 467 -33.63 -115.33 92.37
C GLU A 467 -33.77 -113.96 93.03
N LYS A 468 -33.69 -113.88 94.37
CA LYS A 468 -33.65 -112.59 95.10
C LYS A 468 -32.41 -111.78 94.76
N LYS A 469 -31.26 -112.44 94.54
CA LYS A 469 -30.02 -111.76 94.16
C LYS A 469 -30.11 -111.15 92.76
N LYS A 470 -30.71 -111.87 91.81
CA LYS A 470 -30.98 -111.37 90.45
C LYS A 470 -32.00 -110.23 90.43
N LEU A 471 -33.02 -110.27 91.30
CA LEU A 471 -34.02 -109.20 91.39
C LEU A 471 -33.39 -107.88 91.85
N GLU A 472 -32.52 -107.94 92.86
CA GLU A 472 -31.85 -106.73 93.35
C GLU A 472 -30.80 -106.21 92.36
N GLU A 473 -30.18 -107.09 91.57
CA GLU A 473 -29.29 -106.72 90.46
C GLU A 473 -30.04 -105.95 89.37
N ILE A 474 -31.20 -106.45 88.90
CA ILE A 474 -32.05 -105.75 87.92
C ILE A 474 -32.55 -104.41 88.47
N LYS A 475 -32.87 -104.35 89.76
CA LYS A 475 -33.33 -103.11 90.40
C LYS A 475 -32.23 -102.06 90.48
N MET A 476 -31.00 -102.44 90.82
CA MET A 476 -29.86 -101.53 90.82
C MET A 476 -29.53 -101.05 89.41
N GLU A 477 -29.54 -101.94 88.42
CA GLU A 477 -29.30 -101.59 87.00
C GLU A 477 -30.40 -100.67 86.46
N LEU A 478 -31.66 -100.89 86.85
CA LEU A 478 -32.77 -100.00 86.51
C LEU A 478 -32.59 -98.61 87.14
N GLN A 479 -32.21 -98.54 88.41
CA GLN A 479 -32.00 -97.26 89.10
C GLN A 479 -30.85 -96.46 88.47
N GLU A 480 -29.73 -97.11 88.14
CA GLU A 480 -28.60 -96.47 87.44
C GLU A 480 -29.03 -95.89 86.08
N LYS A 481 -29.85 -96.63 85.31
CA LYS A 481 -30.37 -96.18 84.01
C LYS A 481 -31.40 -95.05 84.12
N GLU A 482 -32.25 -95.06 85.16
CA GLU A 482 -33.19 -93.97 85.44
C GLU A 482 -32.46 -92.67 85.83
N GLU A 483 -31.39 -92.75 86.64
CA GLU A 483 -30.53 -91.60 86.99
C GLU A 483 -29.80 -91.03 85.76
N GLU A 484 -29.35 -91.89 84.82
CA GLU A 484 -28.77 -91.45 83.53
C GLU A 484 -29.78 -90.68 82.67
N LEU A 485 -31.07 -91.09 82.65
CA LEU A 485 -32.11 -90.41 81.88
C LEU A 485 -32.48 -89.04 82.47
N GLU A 486 -32.59 -88.95 83.80
CA GLU A 486 -32.86 -87.69 84.52
C GLU A 486 -31.80 -86.62 84.20
N GLY A 487 -30.53 -87.02 84.16
CA GLY A 487 -29.43 -86.13 83.77
C GLY A 487 -29.55 -85.55 82.35
N VAL A 488 -30.20 -86.26 81.42
CA VAL A 488 -30.46 -85.78 80.05
C VAL A 488 -31.65 -84.81 80.00
N GLU A 489 -32.69 -85.03 80.82
CA GLU A 489 -33.87 -84.17 80.88
C GLU A 489 -33.57 -82.79 81.49
N ASP A 490 -32.72 -82.74 82.52
CA ASP A 490 -32.25 -81.48 83.14
C ASP A 490 -31.52 -80.57 82.14
N LEU A 491 -30.71 -81.17 81.26
CA LEU A 491 -30.01 -80.45 80.20
C LEU A 491 -31.01 -79.83 79.20
N GLN A 492 -32.07 -80.56 78.85
CA GLN A 492 -33.10 -80.08 77.94
C GLN A 492 -33.85 -78.87 78.52
N GLN A 493 -34.21 -78.91 79.80
CA GLN A 493 -34.88 -77.79 80.47
C GLN A 493 -33.99 -76.54 80.53
N THR A 494 -32.69 -76.72 80.74
CA THR A 494 -31.70 -75.63 80.75
C THR A 494 -31.61 -74.92 79.39
N LEU A 495 -31.65 -75.67 78.28
CA LEU A 495 -31.62 -75.11 76.93
C LEU A 495 -32.86 -74.27 76.61
N VAL A 496 -34.06 -74.70 77.06
CA VAL A 496 -35.30 -73.94 76.88
C VAL A 496 -35.25 -72.59 77.63
N VAL A 497 -34.70 -72.58 78.84
CA VAL A 497 -34.54 -71.34 79.62
C VAL A 497 -33.55 -70.39 78.93
N GLN A 498 -32.47 -70.90 78.33
CA GLN A 498 -31.53 -70.07 77.58
C GLN A 498 -32.15 -69.45 76.33
N GLU A 499 -32.94 -70.18 75.56
CA GLU A 499 -33.60 -69.67 74.35
C GLU A 499 -34.48 -68.46 74.66
N ARG A 500 -35.36 -68.57 75.66
CA ARG A 500 -36.24 -67.47 76.09
C ARG A 500 -35.47 -66.22 76.49
N LYS A 501 -34.37 -66.37 77.25
CA LYS A 501 -33.49 -65.26 77.63
C LYS A 501 -32.91 -64.55 76.41
N THR A 502 -32.40 -65.31 75.44
CA THR A 502 -31.81 -64.72 74.23
C THR A 502 -32.85 -64.00 73.36
N ASN A 503 -34.10 -64.50 73.31
CA ASN A 503 -35.17 -63.84 72.58
C ASN A 503 -35.60 -62.51 73.25
N ASP A 504 -35.68 -62.47 74.58
CA ASP A 504 -35.97 -61.23 75.32
C ASP A 504 -34.92 -60.14 75.06
N GLU A 505 -33.63 -60.52 75.04
CA GLU A 505 -32.53 -59.61 74.71
C GLU A 505 -32.64 -59.03 73.29
N LEU A 506 -33.03 -59.86 72.31
CA LEU A 506 -33.23 -59.41 70.92
C LEU A 506 -34.40 -58.41 70.80
N GLN A 507 -35.49 -58.63 71.53
CA GLN A 507 -36.63 -57.72 71.53
C GLN A 507 -36.30 -56.39 72.21
N ASP A 508 -35.55 -56.41 73.33
CA ASP A 508 -35.11 -55.18 73.99
C ASP A 508 -34.17 -54.36 73.10
N ALA A 509 -33.23 -55.02 72.41
CA ALA A 509 -32.35 -54.37 71.43
C ALA A 509 -33.14 -53.68 70.30
N ARG A 510 -34.21 -54.33 69.81
CA ARG A 510 -35.09 -53.76 68.78
C ARG A 510 -35.84 -52.51 69.29
N LYS A 511 -36.36 -52.55 70.51
CA LYS A 511 -37.04 -51.40 71.14
C LYS A 511 -36.09 -50.22 71.33
N LYS A 512 -34.90 -50.46 71.86
CA LYS A 512 -33.85 -49.43 72.04
C LYS A 512 -33.47 -48.78 70.72
N LEU A 513 -33.38 -49.55 69.65
CA LEU A 513 -33.04 -49.01 68.34
C LEU A 513 -34.15 -48.11 67.76
N ILE A 514 -35.41 -48.51 67.89
CA ILE A 514 -36.56 -47.68 67.49
C ILE A 514 -36.56 -46.37 68.27
N SER A 515 -36.34 -46.44 69.59
CA SER A 515 -36.23 -45.26 70.46
C SER A 515 -35.10 -44.32 70.04
N TRP A 516 -33.92 -44.86 69.70
CA TRP A 516 -32.75 -44.07 69.31
C TRP A 516 -32.92 -43.36 67.95
N ILE A 517 -33.48 -44.04 66.94
CA ILE A 517 -33.69 -43.43 65.61
C ILE A 517 -34.74 -42.31 65.70
N GLY A 518 -35.81 -42.53 66.47
CA GLY A 518 -36.92 -41.59 66.62
C GLY A 518 -37.78 -41.42 65.37
N CYS A 519 -38.98 -40.86 65.55
CA CYS A 519 -39.88 -40.54 64.43
C CYS A 519 -39.50 -39.19 63.79
N PRO A 520 -39.11 -39.13 62.51
CA PRO A 520 -38.76 -37.87 61.86
C PRO A 520 -39.99 -37.00 61.59
N LYS A 521 -39.93 -35.70 61.92
CA LYS A 521 -41.01 -34.70 61.68
C LYS A 521 -41.23 -34.32 60.21
N LYS A 522 -40.39 -34.81 59.29
CA LYS A 522 -40.45 -34.55 57.84
C LYS A 522 -40.21 -35.87 57.10
N ALA A 523 -40.63 -35.95 55.83
CA ALA A 523 -40.50 -37.15 55.00
C ALA A 523 -39.10 -37.80 55.15
N PRO A 524 -39.04 -39.11 55.41
CA PRO A 524 -37.80 -39.78 55.75
C PRO A 524 -36.81 -39.70 54.58
N ARG A 525 -35.67 -39.04 54.81
CA ARG A 525 -34.55 -38.99 53.85
C ARG A 525 -33.67 -40.23 53.92
N ALA A 526 -33.89 -41.10 54.90
CA ALA A 526 -33.10 -42.30 55.17
C ALA A 526 -33.85 -43.57 54.72
N ILE A 527 -33.09 -44.53 54.18
CA ILE A 527 -33.61 -45.82 53.70
C ILE A 527 -34.22 -46.64 54.86
N ILE A 528 -33.55 -46.63 56.03
CA ILE A 528 -34.05 -47.21 57.27
C ILE A 528 -34.42 -46.06 58.19
N SER A 529 -35.67 -46.04 58.66
CA SER A 529 -36.17 -45.04 59.60
C SER A 529 -37.34 -45.63 60.39
N VAL A 530 -37.79 -44.92 61.44
CA VAL A 530 -39.03 -45.29 62.14
C VAL A 530 -40.22 -44.79 61.34
N LYS A 531 -41.17 -45.68 61.06
CA LYS A 531 -42.51 -45.36 60.53
C LYS A 531 -43.52 -45.49 61.67
N ARG A 532 -44.44 -44.53 61.80
CA ARG A 532 -45.62 -44.68 62.68
C ARG A 532 -46.70 -45.40 61.89
N MET A 533 -46.87 -46.68 62.18
CA MET A 533 -47.83 -47.52 61.47
C MET A 533 -49.24 -47.08 61.85
N GLY A 534 -50.03 -46.67 60.86
CA GLY A 534 -51.41 -46.19 61.08
C GLY A 534 -51.57 -44.69 61.32
N GLU A 535 -50.52 -43.88 61.15
CA GLU A 535 -50.61 -42.42 61.21
C GLU A 535 -51.13 -41.84 59.88
N LEU A 536 -52.14 -40.98 59.95
CA LEU A 536 -52.79 -40.42 58.77
C LEU A 536 -51.96 -39.28 58.15
N GLU A 537 -51.66 -39.37 56.85
CA GLU A 537 -50.91 -38.31 56.16
C GLU A 537 -51.81 -37.11 55.82
N ILE A 538 -51.35 -35.91 56.16
CA ILE A 538 -52.09 -34.66 55.89
C ILE A 538 -52.08 -34.20 54.42
N LYS A 539 -51.13 -34.67 53.60
CA LYS A 539 -50.94 -34.17 52.23
C LYS A 539 -52.14 -34.39 51.31
N PRO A 540 -52.80 -35.57 51.29
CA PRO A 540 -54.00 -35.78 50.47
C PRO A 540 -55.14 -34.83 50.85
N PHE A 541 -55.31 -34.55 52.15
CA PHE A 541 -56.29 -33.56 52.63
C PHE A 541 -55.95 -32.14 52.17
N LEU A 542 -54.66 -31.80 52.08
CA LEU A 542 -54.21 -30.50 51.56
C LEU A 542 -54.51 -30.34 50.07
N GLU A 543 -54.30 -31.38 49.26
CA GLU A 543 -54.65 -31.35 47.84
C GLU A 543 -56.17 -31.33 47.63
N ALA A 544 -56.94 -32.05 48.43
CA ALA A 544 -58.40 -31.96 48.43
C ALA A 544 -58.89 -30.55 48.81
N ALA A 545 -58.27 -29.91 49.82
CA ALA A 545 -58.59 -28.55 50.21
C ALA A 545 -58.26 -27.55 49.10
N LYS A 546 -57.10 -27.68 48.45
CA LYS A 546 -56.76 -26.87 47.28
C LYS A 546 -57.81 -27.00 46.19
N ARG A 547 -58.19 -28.23 45.82
CA ARG A 547 -59.21 -28.50 44.79
C ARG A 547 -60.55 -27.85 45.13
N LYS A 548 -61.06 -28.04 46.36
CA LYS A 548 -62.36 -27.48 46.80
C LYS A 548 -62.39 -25.95 46.86
N PHE A 549 -61.27 -25.32 47.17
CA PHE A 549 -61.18 -23.87 47.33
C PHE A 549 -60.44 -23.19 46.16
N SER A 550 -60.31 -23.87 45.00
CA SER A 550 -59.58 -23.33 43.85
C SER A 550 -60.40 -22.41 42.95
N ASP A 551 -61.73 -22.35 43.08
CA ASP A 551 -62.63 -21.60 42.16
C ASP A 551 -62.73 -20.08 42.46
N GLU A 552 -62.08 -19.56 43.50
CA GLU A 552 -61.91 -18.12 43.74
C GLU A 552 -60.71 -17.58 42.93
N VAL A 553 -60.77 -17.67 41.60
CA VAL A 553 -59.67 -17.27 40.69
C VAL A 553 -59.89 -15.87 40.14
N ASN A 554 -59.40 -14.84 40.85
CA ASN A 554 -58.73 -13.66 40.25
C ASN A 554 -58.26 -12.67 41.32
N GLU A 555 -57.21 -12.98 42.08
CA GLU A 555 -56.64 -11.97 42.99
C GLU A 555 -55.11 -11.96 43.11
N LYS A 556 -54.61 -10.80 43.55
CA LYS A 556 -53.21 -10.35 43.59
C LYS A 556 -52.31 -11.26 44.46
N LYS A 557 -51.00 -11.08 44.34
CA LYS A 557 -49.96 -11.91 44.99
C LYS A 557 -50.08 -12.01 46.53
N ALA A 558 -50.68 -11.02 47.19
CA ALA A 558 -50.89 -11.01 48.65
C ALA A 558 -51.98 -12.02 49.12
N THR A 559 -53.01 -12.27 48.32
CA THR A 559 -54.12 -13.17 48.68
C THR A 559 -53.81 -14.65 48.46
N LYS A 560 -52.80 -14.99 47.64
CA LYS A 560 -52.29 -16.38 47.52
C LYS A 560 -51.64 -16.93 48.80
N ALA A 561 -51.11 -16.07 49.68
CA ALA A 561 -50.53 -16.51 50.95
C ALA A 561 -51.63 -16.84 51.97
N GLN A 562 -52.65 -15.98 52.07
CA GLN A 562 -53.82 -16.19 52.93
C GLN A 562 -54.65 -17.40 52.50
N LEU A 563 -54.83 -17.61 51.19
CA LEU A 563 -55.48 -18.80 50.65
C LEU A 563 -54.72 -20.08 51.00
N ARG A 564 -53.39 -20.08 50.92
CA ARG A 564 -52.58 -21.24 51.35
C ARG A 564 -52.75 -21.54 52.83
N GLU A 565 -52.78 -20.53 53.68
CA GLU A 565 -53.02 -20.70 55.13
C GLU A 565 -54.42 -21.26 55.40
N LYS A 566 -55.45 -20.76 54.70
CA LYS A 566 -56.82 -21.27 54.76
C LYS A 566 -56.92 -22.74 54.33
N TRP A 567 -56.27 -23.12 53.22
CA TRP A 567 -56.20 -24.52 52.77
C TRP A 567 -55.52 -25.41 53.81
N GLN A 568 -54.43 -24.93 54.40
CA GLN A 568 -53.68 -25.65 55.42
C GLN A 568 -54.55 -25.90 56.66
N LEU A 569 -55.24 -24.88 57.16
CA LEU A 569 -56.13 -25.01 58.32
C LEU A 569 -57.28 -25.99 58.06
N LYS A 570 -57.91 -25.92 56.87
CA LYS A 570 -58.98 -26.86 56.49
C LYS A 570 -58.48 -28.29 56.31
N ALA A 571 -57.29 -28.48 55.76
CA ALA A 571 -56.68 -29.80 55.67
C ALA A 571 -56.36 -30.38 57.05
N ILE A 572 -55.87 -29.56 57.99
CA ILE A 572 -55.63 -29.98 59.38
C ILE A 572 -56.95 -30.38 60.05
N GLU A 573 -57.99 -29.56 59.91
CA GLU A 573 -59.32 -29.82 60.46
C GLU A 573 -59.87 -31.16 59.94
N TRP A 574 -59.90 -31.36 58.63
CA TRP A 574 -60.39 -32.61 58.03
C TRP A 574 -59.54 -33.83 58.39
N CYS A 575 -58.22 -33.70 58.36
CA CYS A 575 -57.31 -34.78 58.75
C CYS A 575 -57.53 -35.18 60.22
N SER A 576 -57.79 -34.21 61.12
CA SER A 576 -58.04 -34.48 62.54
C SER A 576 -59.39 -35.18 62.74
N THR A 577 -60.44 -34.76 62.05
CA THR A 577 -61.75 -35.43 62.10
C THR A 577 -61.65 -36.89 61.69
N TRP A 578 -60.90 -37.20 60.62
CA TRP A 578 -60.70 -38.57 60.17
C TRP A 578 -59.73 -39.37 61.03
N ASP A 579 -58.75 -38.73 61.66
CA ASP A 579 -57.88 -39.37 62.66
C ASP A 579 -58.69 -39.77 63.91
N ASP A 580 -59.67 -38.97 64.33
CA ASP A 580 -60.59 -39.32 65.41
C ASP A 580 -61.53 -40.47 65.02
N CYS A 581 -62.02 -40.49 63.77
CA CYS A 581 -62.75 -41.64 63.23
C CYS A 581 -61.90 -42.92 63.27
N LEU A 582 -60.63 -42.88 62.85
CA LEU A 582 -59.72 -44.04 62.84
C LEU A 582 -59.47 -44.61 64.25
N LYS A 583 -59.47 -43.75 65.27
CA LYS A 583 -59.31 -44.13 66.68
C LYS A 583 -60.60 -44.68 67.30
N ASP A 584 -61.76 -44.39 66.72
CA ASP A 584 -63.05 -44.86 67.21
C ASP A 584 -63.12 -46.39 67.14
N PRO A 585 -63.13 -47.11 68.28
CA PRO A 585 -63.18 -48.57 68.28
C PRO A 585 -64.48 -49.12 67.68
N SER A 586 -65.55 -48.31 67.64
CA SER A 586 -66.84 -48.68 67.07
C SER A 586 -66.85 -48.67 65.54
N TRP A 587 -65.83 -48.07 64.90
CA TRP A 587 -65.65 -48.09 63.46
C TRP A 587 -64.60 -49.13 63.05
N HIS A 588 -65.08 -50.22 62.44
CA HIS A 588 -64.25 -51.33 61.96
C HIS A 588 -64.74 -51.82 60.59
N PRO A 589 -64.43 -51.08 59.50
CA PRO A 589 -64.90 -51.42 58.16
C PRO A 589 -64.02 -52.53 57.53
N PHE A 590 -64.02 -53.71 58.16
CA PHE A 590 -63.37 -54.92 57.65
C PHE A 590 -64.34 -56.09 57.63
N LYS A 591 -64.22 -56.93 56.60
CA LYS A 591 -64.94 -58.19 56.44
C LYS A 591 -63.97 -59.37 56.38
N VAL A 592 -64.31 -60.46 57.06
CA VAL A 592 -63.51 -61.69 57.03
C VAL A 592 -63.86 -62.50 55.78
N VAL A 593 -62.86 -62.81 54.97
CA VAL A 593 -62.98 -63.70 53.80
C VAL A 593 -62.12 -64.92 54.02
N THR A 594 -62.69 -66.11 53.88
CA THR A 594 -61.96 -67.38 54.03
C THR A 594 -61.57 -67.92 52.66
N ASP A 595 -60.27 -68.20 52.49
CA ASP A 595 -59.73 -68.83 51.27
C ASP A 595 -60.01 -70.34 51.27
N LYS A 596 -59.87 -70.99 50.11
CA LYS A 596 -60.18 -72.41 49.89
C LYS A 596 -59.41 -73.38 50.80
N ASP A 597 -58.30 -72.94 51.38
CA ASP A 597 -57.45 -73.72 52.30
C ASP A 597 -57.82 -73.54 53.80
N GLY A 598 -58.96 -72.91 54.10
CA GLY A 598 -59.45 -72.72 55.47
C GLY A 598 -58.79 -71.58 56.25
N LYS A 599 -58.00 -70.73 55.55
CA LYS A 599 -57.33 -69.57 56.15
C LYS A 599 -58.18 -68.30 55.96
N SER A 600 -58.67 -67.74 57.06
CA SER A 600 -59.41 -66.48 57.07
C SER A 600 -58.49 -65.26 56.99
N LYS A 601 -58.87 -64.24 56.20
CA LYS A 601 -58.21 -62.93 56.12
C LYS A 601 -59.24 -61.82 56.14
N GLU A 602 -58.98 -60.79 56.94
CA GLU A 602 -59.78 -59.57 56.96
C GLU A 602 -59.41 -58.66 55.78
N ILE A 603 -60.41 -58.20 55.05
CA ILE A 603 -60.29 -57.30 53.90
C ILE A 603 -61.17 -56.08 54.17
N SER A 604 -60.74 -54.89 53.77
CA SER A 604 -61.54 -53.66 53.92
C SER A 604 -62.91 -53.80 53.25
N ASP A 605 -63.95 -53.34 53.95
CA ASP A 605 -65.32 -53.37 53.43
C ASP A 605 -65.58 -52.17 52.52
N GLY A 606 -65.64 -52.43 51.21
CA GLY A 606 -65.89 -51.41 50.18
C GLY A 606 -67.31 -50.84 50.17
N GLU A 607 -68.23 -51.43 50.94
CA GLU A 607 -69.62 -50.94 51.05
C GLU A 607 -69.83 -49.95 52.21
N ASP A 608 -68.82 -49.76 53.08
CA ASP A 608 -68.90 -48.90 54.29
C ASP A 608 -69.32 -47.45 53.95
N GLU A 609 -70.37 -46.97 54.61
CA GLU A 609 -70.96 -45.65 54.34
C GLU A 609 -70.00 -44.49 54.65
N LYS A 610 -69.14 -44.62 55.68
CA LYS A 610 -68.15 -43.59 56.02
C LYS A 610 -67.04 -43.55 54.97
N LEU A 611 -66.51 -44.69 54.52
CA LEU A 611 -65.50 -44.73 53.45
C LEU A 611 -66.05 -44.23 52.10
N LYS A 612 -67.31 -44.55 51.76
CA LYS A 612 -67.96 -44.01 50.55
C LYS A 612 -68.14 -42.50 50.61
N SER A 613 -68.70 -41.99 51.70
CA SER A 613 -68.88 -40.54 51.88
C SER A 613 -67.56 -39.78 51.87
N LEU A 614 -66.49 -40.35 52.44
CA LEU A 614 -65.13 -39.81 52.37
C LEU A 614 -64.64 -39.65 50.92
N LYS A 615 -64.84 -40.68 50.10
CA LYS A 615 -64.43 -40.71 48.70
C LYS A 615 -65.23 -39.72 47.86
N ASP A 616 -66.53 -39.64 48.05
CA ASP A 616 -67.41 -38.68 47.37
C ASP A 616 -67.06 -37.24 47.76
N GLU A 617 -66.74 -37.01 49.04
CA GLU A 617 -66.48 -35.68 49.55
C GLU A 617 -65.08 -35.15 49.21
N PHE A 618 -64.03 -35.96 49.25
CA PHE A 618 -62.63 -35.51 49.14
C PHE A 618 -61.84 -36.11 47.96
N GLY A 619 -62.39 -37.14 47.32
CA GLY A 619 -61.78 -37.88 46.22
C GLY A 619 -60.90 -39.05 46.67
N ASP A 620 -60.42 -39.82 45.69
CA ASP A 620 -59.69 -41.07 45.88
C ASP A 620 -58.42 -40.95 46.75
N GLU A 621 -57.68 -39.85 46.61
CA GLU A 621 -56.41 -39.65 47.33
C GLU A 621 -56.58 -39.64 48.85
N VAL A 622 -57.69 -39.06 49.35
CA VAL A 622 -57.98 -39.00 50.78
C VAL A 622 -58.53 -40.33 51.28
N HIS A 623 -59.41 -40.96 50.48
CA HIS A 623 -59.92 -42.30 50.75
C HIS A 623 -58.78 -43.31 50.93
N ASP A 624 -57.82 -43.35 50.00
CA ASP A 624 -56.73 -44.32 50.01
C ASP A 624 -55.78 -44.09 51.19
N ALA A 625 -55.58 -42.83 51.60
CA ALA A 625 -54.78 -42.49 52.77
C ALA A 625 -55.42 -42.99 54.07
N VAL A 626 -56.72 -42.79 54.24
CA VAL A 626 -57.47 -43.28 55.41
C VAL A 626 -57.54 -44.81 55.41
N ALA A 627 -57.80 -45.44 54.25
CA ALA A 627 -57.83 -46.90 54.13
C ALA A 627 -56.47 -47.54 54.45
N THR A 628 -55.37 -46.93 54.01
CA THR A 628 -54.01 -47.40 54.33
C THR A 628 -53.71 -47.28 55.82
N ALA A 629 -54.02 -46.15 56.44
CA ALA A 629 -53.82 -45.96 57.88
C ALA A 629 -54.63 -46.97 58.70
N LEU A 630 -55.89 -47.21 58.32
CA LEU A 630 -56.75 -48.18 58.96
C LEU A 630 -56.18 -49.62 58.89
N LYS A 631 -55.70 -50.04 57.72
CA LYS A 631 -55.09 -51.35 57.53
C LYS A 631 -53.83 -51.53 58.39
N GLU A 632 -52.97 -50.50 58.45
CA GLU A 632 -51.76 -50.53 59.24
C GLU A 632 -52.03 -50.64 60.75
N LEU A 633 -53.07 -49.96 61.25
CA LEU A 633 -53.51 -50.10 62.64
C LEU A 633 -53.96 -51.53 62.95
N ASN A 634 -54.69 -52.17 62.05
CA ASN A 634 -55.17 -53.55 62.26
C ASN A 634 -54.01 -54.58 62.25
N GLU A 635 -53.00 -54.38 61.40
CA GLU A 635 -51.85 -55.30 61.32
C GLU A 635 -50.87 -55.15 62.50
N CYS A 636 -50.64 -53.92 62.98
CA CYS A 636 -49.59 -53.66 63.97
C CYS A 636 -50.12 -53.47 65.40
N ASN A 637 -51.35 -52.99 65.57
CA ASN A 637 -51.95 -52.70 66.87
C ASN A 637 -53.49 -52.86 66.85
N PRO A 638 -54.02 -54.06 66.51
CA PRO A 638 -55.44 -54.26 66.29
C PRO A 638 -56.30 -53.86 67.50
N SER A 639 -55.82 -54.13 68.72
CA SER A 639 -56.53 -53.83 69.96
C SER A 639 -56.36 -52.39 70.43
N GLY A 640 -55.21 -51.76 70.18
CA GLY A 640 -54.90 -50.44 70.70
C GLY A 640 -55.42 -49.28 69.84
N ARG A 641 -55.59 -49.48 68.52
CA ARG A 641 -56.10 -48.45 67.57
C ARG A 641 -55.36 -47.09 67.64
N TYR A 642 -54.11 -47.10 68.08
CA TYR A 642 -53.21 -45.94 67.99
C TYR A 642 -51.93 -46.30 67.23
N PRO A 643 -51.30 -45.33 66.53
CA PRO A 643 -50.11 -45.61 65.73
C PRO A 643 -48.92 -46.07 66.58
N ILE A 644 -48.28 -47.17 66.17
CA ILE A 644 -47.07 -47.71 66.83
C ILE A 644 -45.83 -47.42 65.97
N PRO A 645 -44.71 -46.97 66.58
CA PRO A 645 -43.44 -46.82 65.86
C PRO A 645 -42.83 -48.20 65.55
N GLU A 646 -42.55 -48.45 64.27
CA GLU A 646 -41.90 -49.67 63.80
C GLU A 646 -40.64 -49.32 62.99
N LEU A 647 -39.61 -50.18 63.09
CA LEU A 647 -38.41 -50.04 62.28
C LEU A 647 -38.72 -50.42 60.83
N TRP A 648 -38.59 -49.48 59.90
CA TRP A 648 -39.07 -49.63 58.53
C TRP A 648 -37.99 -49.42 57.48
N ASN A 649 -38.02 -50.24 56.44
CA ASN A 649 -37.22 -50.08 55.24
C ASN A 649 -38.09 -49.41 54.15
N PHE A 650 -37.89 -48.11 53.94
CA PHE A 650 -38.64 -47.30 52.99
C PHE A 650 -38.29 -47.59 51.52
N ARG A 651 -37.15 -48.23 51.26
CA ARG A 651 -36.80 -48.69 49.90
C ARG A 651 -37.58 -49.94 49.53
N GLU A 652 -37.70 -50.87 50.46
CA GLU A 652 -38.35 -52.18 50.21
C GLU A 652 -39.83 -52.21 50.62
N GLY A 653 -40.33 -51.19 51.29
CA GLY A 653 -41.73 -51.11 51.71
C GLY A 653 -42.11 -52.17 52.75
N ARG A 654 -41.19 -52.59 53.62
CA ARG A 654 -41.42 -53.62 54.66
C ARG A 654 -40.77 -53.29 56.01
N LYS A 655 -41.15 -54.04 57.06
CA LYS A 655 -40.45 -54.02 58.36
C LYS A 655 -38.98 -54.37 58.17
N ALA A 656 -38.10 -53.58 58.79
CA ALA A 656 -36.67 -53.82 58.77
C ALA A 656 -36.25 -54.83 59.85
N THR A 657 -35.16 -55.53 59.58
CA THR A 657 -34.49 -56.46 60.49
C THR A 657 -33.57 -55.72 61.46
N LEU A 658 -33.25 -56.34 62.61
CA LEU A 658 -32.35 -55.74 63.59
C LEU A 658 -30.95 -55.50 63.01
N LYS A 659 -30.48 -56.41 62.13
CA LYS A 659 -29.21 -56.28 61.41
C LYS A 659 -29.17 -55.05 60.49
N GLU A 660 -30.24 -54.82 59.72
CA GLU A 660 -30.36 -53.62 58.87
C GLU A 660 -30.34 -52.35 59.72
N GLY A 661 -31.03 -52.38 60.86
CA GLY A 661 -31.06 -51.28 61.81
C GLY A 661 -29.70 -50.96 62.46
N VAL A 662 -28.99 -51.97 62.96
CA VAL A 662 -27.64 -51.79 63.52
C VAL A 662 -26.65 -51.34 62.46
N SER A 663 -26.76 -51.86 61.24
CA SER A 663 -25.93 -51.41 60.10
C SER A 663 -26.18 -49.93 59.79
N HIS A 664 -27.44 -49.49 59.89
CA HIS A 664 -27.80 -48.08 59.77
C HIS A 664 -27.19 -47.22 60.89
N LEU A 665 -27.31 -47.66 62.16
CA LEU A 665 -26.71 -47.01 63.33
C LEU A 665 -25.19 -46.80 63.14
N ILE A 666 -24.46 -47.85 62.76
CA ILE A 666 -23.01 -47.79 62.55
C ILE A 666 -22.67 -46.81 61.42
N ARG A 667 -23.45 -46.81 60.33
CA ARG A 667 -23.24 -45.87 59.23
C ARG A 667 -23.46 -44.42 59.66
N GLN A 668 -24.52 -44.13 60.42
CA GLN A 668 -24.77 -42.78 60.96
C GLN A 668 -23.65 -42.33 61.90
N TRP A 669 -23.19 -43.23 62.77
CA TRP A 669 -22.08 -42.94 63.68
C TRP A 669 -20.78 -42.62 62.92
N LYS A 670 -20.46 -43.38 61.87
CA LYS A 670 -19.30 -43.08 60.99
C LYS A 670 -19.44 -41.73 60.28
N LEU A 671 -20.64 -41.37 59.81
CA LEU A 671 -20.90 -40.08 59.15
C LEU A 671 -20.78 -38.89 60.12
N ASN A 672 -21.23 -39.04 61.37
CA ASN A 672 -21.11 -37.98 62.38
C ASN A 672 -19.67 -37.78 62.88
N LYS A 673 -18.81 -38.82 62.87
CA LYS A 673 -17.38 -38.66 63.18
C LYS A 673 -16.63 -37.74 62.20
N GLY A 674 -17.10 -37.60 60.95
CA GLY A 674 -16.50 -36.74 59.94
C GLY A 674 -16.91 -35.26 60.01
N LYS A 675 -17.93 -34.91 60.81
CA LYS A 675 -18.37 -33.53 61.03
C LYS A 675 -17.79 -33.01 62.34
N LYS A 676 -16.51 -32.61 62.31
CA LYS A 676 -16.03 -31.62 63.26
C LYS A 676 -16.66 -30.28 62.86
N THR A 677 -17.47 -29.75 63.76
CA THR A 677 -17.81 -28.33 63.88
C THR A 677 -16.59 -27.47 63.57
N TYR A 678 -16.74 -26.55 62.62
CA TYR A 678 -15.90 -25.36 62.60
C TYR A 678 -16.18 -24.52 63.85
#